data_AF-A0A413T5P7-F1
#
_entry.id   AF-A0A413T5P7-F1
#
_cell.length_a   1.000
_cell.length_b   1.000
_cell.length_c   1.000
_cell.angle_alpha   90.00
_cell.angle_beta   90.00
_cell.angle_gamma   90.00
#
_symmetry.space_group_name_H-M   'P 1'
#
loop_
_entity.id
_entity.type
_entity.pdbx_description
1 polymer ?
#
loop_
_entity_poly.entity_id
_entity_poly.type
_entity_poly.pdbx_seq_one_letter_code
_entity_poly.pdbx_strand_id
1 'polypeptide(L)'
;MNLIENETKSEEIKSKLDSIMEIMHWTKMFIIEEEIEKDVNFYNEIEEIYDELQPLVTIYNRIRNYVTQKPYSEEKIKLNFGIPTLANGWSKTKEYDNNAIIMIRDGKYYLGIFNAKNKPDKKIMEGHQSEENGDYKKMIYRLLPGPNKMLPKVFMSKTGIAEYKPSQYILECYEQNKHIKSDKNFDIKFCRDLIDFFKTSINRHPEWSKFNFKFSETSEYEDISTFYREVEKQGYKIEWTYISEKEIKELDENGQLYLFQIYNKDFSEKSKGKENLHTMYLKNLFSEENLKNIVLKLNGEAEVFFRKSSIKKPIIHKKGSVLVNKTYNENGERKSIPEEQYTEIYKYLNSIGTNELSEKSKKLMEEGKVEYYKANYDIVKDYRYSVDKFFIHLPMTINFKAAGFSPINNIALKSIALKEDMHIIGIDRGERNLIYVSVIDTKGNIVEQRNFNIVNGIDYKEKLKQKELDRDNARKNWKEIGKIKDLKEGYLSLVVHEIAKLVVKYNAIITMEDLNQGFKRGRFKVERQVYQKFETMLINKLNYLVDKDLAVDQEGGLLRGYQLTYIPESLKVLGRQCGYIFYVPVAYTSKIDPTTGFVAIFNYKGMTDKDFVTSFDSIKYDDERGLFAFEFDYENFVTHKVEMARNKWTVYTYGERIKRKFKNGLWDTAEKVDLTYQMRSILEKYEIEYNKGQDILEQIEELDEKAQNGICKEIKYLVKDIVQMRNSLPDNAVEDYDAIISPVINNNGEFFDSTRGDEDKPLDADANGAYCIALKGLYEVMQIKKNWNEETEFPRKELKIRHQDWFDFIQNKRYL
;
A
#
# COMPACT_ATOMS: atom_id res chain seq x y z
N MET A 1 -6.05 40.52 -7.51
CA MET A 1 -6.02 39.60 -6.35
C MET A 1 -6.73 38.34 -6.80
N ASN A 2 -6.12 37.15 -6.69
CA ASN A 2 -6.73 35.92 -7.19
C ASN A 2 -7.89 35.52 -6.25
N LEU A 3 -9.04 35.11 -6.80
CA LEU A 3 -10.20 34.69 -5.99
C LEU A 3 -9.87 33.49 -5.11
N ILE A 4 -8.95 32.63 -5.53
CA ILE A 4 -8.41 31.49 -4.76
C ILE A 4 -7.74 31.93 -3.44
N GLU A 5 -7.20 33.16 -3.40
CA GLU A 5 -6.50 33.71 -2.24
C GLU A 5 -7.40 34.63 -1.37
N ASN A 6 -8.70 34.75 -1.69
CA ASN A 6 -9.63 35.67 -1.00
C ASN A 6 -10.90 34.95 -0.53
N GLU A 7 -10.82 34.35 0.67
CA GLU A 7 -11.91 33.58 1.28
C GLU A 7 -13.21 34.38 1.43
N THR A 8 -13.13 35.66 1.83
CA THR A 8 -14.31 36.52 2.03
C THR A 8 -15.11 36.67 0.74
N LYS A 9 -14.45 36.96 -0.38
CA LYS A 9 -15.13 37.08 -1.68
C LYS A 9 -15.67 35.75 -2.19
N SER A 10 -14.98 34.64 -1.91
CA SER A 10 -15.48 33.31 -2.26
C SER A 10 -16.78 32.97 -1.52
N GLU A 11 -16.86 33.32 -0.23
CA GLU A 11 -18.07 33.10 0.59
C GLU A 11 -19.24 33.97 0.12
N GLU A 12 -18.99 35.25 -0.23
CA GLU A 12 -20.02 36.14 -0.79
C GLU A 12 -20.61 35.60 -2.10
N ILE A 13 -19.76 35.11 -3.01
CA ILE A 13 -20.19 34.53 -4.29
C ILE A 13 -20.97 33.23 -4.05
N LYS A 14 -20.49 32.40 -3.14
CA LYS A 14 -21.14 31.16 -2.73
C LYS A 14 -22.55 31.41 -2.22
N SER A 15 -22.70 32.30 -1.23
CA SER A 15 -23.99 32.60 -0.61
C SER A 15 -25.04 32.99 -1.65
N LYS A 16 -24.67 33.83 -2.63
CA LYS A 16 -25.56 34.20 -3.73
C LYS A 16 -25.94 33.01 -4.62
N LEU A 17 -24.97 32.16 -4.96
CA LEU A 17 -25.20 31.00 -5.82
C LEU A 17 -26.01 29.91 -5.11
N ASP A 18 -25.83 29.73 -3.80
CA ASP A 18 -26.64 28.83 -2.98
C ASP A 18 -28.11 29.28 -2.94
N SER A 19 -28.39 30.56 -2.72
CA SER A 19 -29.77 31.08 -2.71
C SER A 19 -30.49 30.86 -4.05
N ILE A 20 -29.81 31.04 -5.19
CA ILE A 20 -30.43 30.78 -6.51
C ILE A 20 -30.59 29.27 -6.73
N MET A 21 -29.66 28.45 -6.25
CA MET A 21 -29.74 26.99 -6.35
C MET A 21 -30.91 26.42 -5.53
N GLU A 22 -31.18 27.00 -4.36
CA GLU A 22 -32.35 26.66 -3.54
C GLU A 22 -33.66 26.92 -4.29
N ILE A 23 -33.78 28.07 -4.97
CA ILE A 23 -34.92 28.38 -5.84
C ILE A 23 -35.06 27.32 -6.93
N MET A 24 -33.98 27.00 -7.64
CA MET A 24 -33.99 25.97 -8.70
C MET A 24 -34.42 24.59 -8.16
N HIS A 25 -33.90 24.17 -7.00
CA HIS A 25 -34.29 22.90 -6.38
C HIS A 25 -35.76 22.89 -5.96
N TRP A 26 -36.27 24.00 -5.46
CA TRP A 26 -37.68 24.16 -5.12
C TRP A 26 -38.56 24.07 -6.37
N THR A 27 -38.24 24.81 -7.43
CA THR A 27 -38.93 24.73 -8.73
C THR A 27 -38.95 23.31 -9.27
N LYS A 28 -37.82 22.59 -9.15
CA LYS A 28 -37.70 21.19 -9.60
C LYS A 28 -38.69 20.25 -8.91
N MET A 29 -39.11 20.50 -7.67
CA MET A 29 -40.06 19.63 -6.95
C MET A 29 -41.43 19.57 -7.64
N PHE A 30 -41.76 20.57 -8.46
CA PHE A 30 -43.01 20.65 -9.20
C PHE A 30 -42.89 20.09 -10.63
N ILE A 31 -41.67 19.76 -11.08
CA ILE A 31 -41.45 19.18 -12.41
C ILE A 31 -41.66 17.67 -12.32
N ILE A 32 -42.79 17.19 -12.86
CA ILE A 32 -43.20 15.78 -12.82
C ILE A 32 -43.00 15.16 -14.21
N GLU A 33 -42.27 14.04 -14.25
CA GLU A 33 -42.00 13.24 -15.47
C GLU A 33 -43.12 12.24 -15.79
N GLU A 34 -44.04 12.00 -14.85
CA GLU A 34 -45.18 11.09 -15.02
C GLU A 34 -46.26 11.69 -15.93
N GLU A 35 -46.91 10.84 -16.73
CA GLU A 35 -48.06 11.21 -17.56
C GLU A 35 -49.33 11.37 -16.70
N ILE A 36 -49.40 12.49 -15.98
CA ILE A 36 -50.58 12.93 -15.22
C ILE A 36 -51.22 14.14 -15.89
N GLU A 37 -52.48 14.43 -15.55
CA GLU A 37 -53.16 15.66 -16.00
C GLU A 37 -52.46 16.89 -15.40
N LYS A 38 -51.84 17.71 -16.27
CA LYS A 38 -51.09 18.92 -15.90
C LYS A 38 -51.91 20.18 -16.18
N ASP A 39 -51.87 21.14 -15.25
CA ASP A 39 -52.35 22.51 -15.53
C ASP A 39 -51.38 23.19 -16.50
N VAL A 40 -51.83 23.40 -17.74
CA VAL A 40 -51.01 23.93 -18.84
C VAL A 40 -50.46 25.33 -18.52
N ASN A 41 -51.22 26.19 -17.84
CA ASN A 41 -50.75 27.55 -17.54
C ASN A 41 -49.65 27.53 -16.48
N PHE A 42 -49.83 26.74 -15.42
CA PHE A 42 -48.83 26.59 -14.37
C PHE A 42 -47.55 25.92 -14.88
N TYR A 43 -47.67 24.82 -15.64
CA TYR A 43 -46.52 24.06 -16.10
C TYR A 43 -45.69 24.79 -17.16
N ASN A 44 -46.32 25.56 -18.06
CA ASN A 44 -45.57 26.38 -19.02
C ASN A 44 -44.69 27.42 -18.32
N GLU A 45 -45.21 28.12 -17.30
CA GLU A 45 -44.43 29.13 -16.56
C GLU A 45 -43.31 28.48 -15.74
N ILE A 46 -43.61 27.38 -15.02
CA ILE A 46 -42.63 26.78 -14.11
C ILE A 46 -41.53 26.01 -14.85
N GLU A 47 -41.82 25.41 -16.01
CA GLU A 47 -40.83 24.76 -16.88
C GLU A 47 -39.91 25.81 -17.53
N GLU A 48 -40.46 26.95 -18.00
CA GLU A 48 -39.64 28.07 -18.53
C GLU A 48 -38.68 28.61 -17.46
N ILE A 49 -39.17 28.86 -16.24
CA ILE A 49 -38.34 29.29 -15.11
C ILE A 49 -37.27 28.24 -14.79
N TYR A 50 -37.61 26.96 -14.80
CA TYR A 50 -36.65 25.88 -14.51
C TYR A 50 -35.55 25.79 -15.58
N ASP A 51 -35.90 25.91 -16.85
CA ASP A 51 -34.97 25.89 -17.98
C ASP A 51 -34.00 27.07 -17.95
N GLU A 52 -34.46 28.27 -17.58
CA GLU A 52 -33.59 29.43 -17.36
C GLU A 52 -32.60 29.23 -16.21
N LEU A 53 -33.01 28.50 -15.16
CA LEU A 53 -32.17 28.23 -13.99
C LEU A 53 -31.20 27.05 -14.21
N GLN A 54 -31.50 26.12 -15.11
CA GLN A 54 -30.72 24.90 -15.32
C GLN A 54 -29.20 25.13 -15.59
N PRO A 55 -28.77 26.16 -16.37
CA PRO A 55 -27.35 26.48 -16.58
C PRO A 55 -26.58 26.80 -15.29
N LEU A 56 -27.28 27.21 -14.22
CA LEU A 56 -26.68 27.51 -12.92
C LEU A 56 -25.87 26.35 -12.38
N VAL A 57 -26.29 25.10 -12.60
CA VAL A 57 -25.56 23.89 -12.16
C VAL A 57 -24.14 23.89 -12.73
N THR A 58 -23.98 24.25 -14.00
CA THR A 58 -22.67 24.32 -14.65
C THR A 58 -21.84 25.47 -14.10
N ILE A 59 -22.43 26.64 -13.91
CA ILE A 59 -21.77 27.83 -13.37
C ILE A 59 -21.29 27.58 -11.94
N TYR A 60 -22.17 27.07 -11.08
CA TYR A 60 -21.90 26.67 -9.70
C TYR A 60 -20.72 25.71 -9.64
N ASN A 61 -20.74 24.65 -10.45
CA ASN A 61 -19.65 23.67 -10.49
C ASN A 61 -18.33 24.28 -10.97
N ARG A 62 -18.34 25.13 -12.01
CA ARG A 62 -17.12 25.79 -12.52
C ARG A 62 -16.51 26.73 -11.49
N ILE A 63 -17.32 27.55 -10.83
CA ILE A 63 -16.86 28.48 -9.79
C ILE A 63 -16.32 27.72 -8.60
N ARG A 64 -17.08 26.74 -8.06
CA ARG A 64 -16.63 25.87 -6.96
C ARG A 64 -15.29 25.20 -7.31
N ASN A 65 -15.17 24.63 -8.51
CA ASN A 65 -13.95 23.93 -8.93
C ASN A 65 -12.75 24.88 -9.11
N TYR A 66 -12.97 26.17 -9.36
CA TYR A 66 -11.91 27.18 -9.44
C TYR A 66 -11.48 27.67 -8.06
N VAL A 67 -12.42 28.07 -7.20
CA VAL A 67 -12.10 28.65 -5.87
C VAL A 67 -11.53 27.62 -4.90
N THR A 68 -11.83 26.33 -5.08
CA THR A 68 -11.33 25.24 -4.22
C THR A 68 -9.96 24.69 -4.64
N GLN A 69 -9.33 25.27 -5.68
CA GLN A 69 -7.98 24.87 -6.12
C GLN A 69 -6.92 25.25 -5.09
N LYS A 70 -5.78 24.54 -5.13
CA LYS A 70 -4.63 24.89 -4.30
C LYS A 70 -4.04 26.24 -4.74
N PRO A 71 -3.49 27.03 -3.82
CA PRO A 71 -2.83 28.30 -4.15
C PRO A 71 -1.50 28.12 -4.89
N TYR A 72 -0.99 26.89 -5.00
CA TYR A 72 0.25 26.56 -5.69
C TYR A 72 0.04 25.62 -6.88
N SER A 73 0.93 25.70 -7.86
CA SER A 73 0.94 24.82 -9.04
C SER A 73 2.10 23.84 -8.99
N GLU A 74 1.83 22.59 -9.39
CA GLU A 74 2.84 21.54 -9.60
C GLU A 74 3.22 21.39 -11.08
N GLU A 75 2.55 22.11 -11.98
CA GLU A 75 2.80 22.05 -13.41
C GLU A 75 4.22 22.53 -13.72
N LYS A 76 4.91 21.74 -14.54
CA LYS A 76 6.29 22.01 -14.94
C LYS A 76 6.43 21.74 -16.43
N ILE A 77 7.30 22.50 -17.08
CA ILE A 77 7.60 22.37 -18.50
C ILE A 77 8.91 21.60 -18.67
N LYS A 78 8.97 20.67 -19.63
CA LYS A 78 10.21 20.00 -20.01
C LYS A 78 11.13 21.00 -20.71
N LEU A 79 12.39 21.04 -20.32
CA LEU A 79 13.42 21.87 -20.93
C LEU A 79 14.25 21.02 -21.89
N ASN A 80 14.43 21.51 -23.11
CA ASN A 80 15.28 20.87 -24.12
C ASN A 80 16.51 21.72 -24.48
N PHE A 81 16.60 22.99 -24.05
CA PHE A 81 17.73 23.88 -24.35
C PHE A 81 18.07 24.00 -25.86
N GLY A 82 17.07 23.85 -26.74
CA GLY A 82 17.27 23.82 -28.19
C GLY A 82 17.88 22.51 -28.73
N ILE A 83 17.95 21.46 -27.91
CA ILE A 83 18.57 20.17 -28.21
C ILE A 83 17.49 19.08 -28.12
N PRO A 84 17.02 18.51 -29.26
CA PRO A 84 15.98 17.48 -29.27
C PRO A 84 16.35 16.20 -28.50
N THR A 85 17.64 15.91 -28.40
CA THR A 85 18.23 14.71 -27.78
C THR A 85 18.85 14.99 -26.41
N LEU A 86 18.48 16.09 -25.74
CA LEU A 86 19.07 16.49 -24.47
C LEU A 86 19.00 15.35 -23.45
N ALA A 87 20.15 14.96 -22.91
CA ALA A 87 20.29 13.89 -21.91
C ALA A 87 19.63 12.55 -22.30
N ASN A 88 19.44 12.28 -23.60
CA ASN A 88 18.87 11.02 -24.10
C ASN A 88 19.77 9.81 -23.79
N GLY A 89 21.06 10.04 -23.54
CA GLY A 89 22.00 9.06 -23.07
C GLY A 89 23.31 9.70 -22.61
N TRP A 90 24.10 8.95 -21.84
CA TRP A 90 25.32 9.47 -21.21
C TRP A 90 26.61 9.07 -21.92
N SER A 91 26.54 8.20 -22.95
CA SER A 91 27.70 7.65 -23.62
C SER A 91 28.69 8.71 -24.08
N LYS A 92 29.99 8.52 -23.80
CA LYS A 92 31.06 9.46 -24.18
C LYS A 92 31.04 9.84 -25.66
N THR A 93 30.77 8.89 -26.54
CA THR A 93 30.67 9.10 -28.00
C THR A 93 29.48 9.98 -28.42
N LYS A 94 28.52 10.18 -27.53
CA LYS A 94 27.28 10.95 -27.74
C LYS A 94 27.18 12.19 -26.83
N GLU A 95 28.21 12.54 -26.05
CA GLU A 95 28.20 13.73 -25.19
C GLU A 95 27.82 15.01 -25.94
N TYR A 96 28.35 15.23 -27.14
CA TYR A 96 28.07 16.43 -27.95
C TYR A 96 26.74 16.36 -28.72
N ASP A 97 26.16 15.17 -28.87
CA ASP A 97 24.84 14.97 -29.45
C ASP A 97 23.75 15.19 -28.39
N ASN A 98 23.98 14.67 -27.17
CA ASN A 98 23.04 14.73 -26.05
C ASN A 98 23.28 15.94 -25.13
N ASN A 99 24.41 16.62 -25.28
CA ASN A 99 24.76 17.91 -24.66
C ASN A 99 24.58 17.94 -23.14
N ALA A 100 24.84 16.81 -22.46
CA ALA A 100 24.71 16.69 -21.02
C ALA A 100 25.81 15.79 -20.45
N ILE A 101 26.39 16.21 -19.32
CA ILE A 101 27.41 15.48 -18.57
C ILE A 101 27.09 15.48 -17.06
N ILE A 102 27.61 14.49 -16.35
CA ILE A 102 27.56 14.42 -14.88
C ILE A 102 28.97 14.57 -14.33
N MET A 103 29.11 15.40 -13.30
CA MET A 103 30.36 15.64 -12.60
C MET A 103 30.16 15.50 -11.09
N ILE A 104 31.24 15.15 -10.39
CA ILE A 104 31.29 15.03 -8.94
C ILE A 104 32.43 15.89 -8.42
N ARG A 105 32.19 16.64 -7.34
CA ARG A 105 33.21 17.42 -6.64
C ARG A 105 32.82 17.54 -5.17
N ASP A 106 33.75 17.28 -4.25
CA ASP A 106 33.55 17.41 -2.80
C ASP A 106 32.27 16.69 -2.28
N GLY A 107 31.99 15.50 -2.80
CA GLY A 107 30.79 14.72 -2.46
C GLY A 107 29.46 15.29 -2.98
N LYS A 108 29.50 16.34 -3.80
CA LYS A 108 28.35 16.96 -4.48
C LYS A 108 28.31 16.53 -5.94
N TYR A 109 27.09 16.48 -6.49
CA TYR A 109 26.82 16.04 -7.84
C TYR A 109 26.35 17.21 -8.69
N TYR A 110 26.80 17.26 -9.95
CA TYR A 110 26.53 18.36 -10.86
C TYR A 110 26.08 17.83 -12.22
N LEU A 111 25.07 18.47 -12.80
CA LEU A 111 24.67 18.34 -14.20
C LEU A 111 25.28 19.51 -14.98
N GLY A 112 26.10 19.21 -15.97
CA GLY A 112 26.55 20.19 -16.96
C GLY A 112 25.74 20.04 -18.24
N ILE A 113 25.16 21.13 -18.75
CA ILE A 113 24.45 21.16 -20.04
C ILE A 113 25.24 22.03 -21.02
N PHE A 114 25.60 21.50 -22.19
CA PHE A 114 26.31 22.29 -23.20
C PHE A 114 25.36 23.27 -23.89
N ASN A 115 25.82 24.48 -24.13
CA ASN A 115 25.08 25.41 -24.95
C ASN A 115 25.14 24.96 -26.42
N ALA A 116 23.98 24.65 -27.00
CA ALA A 116 23.86 24.17 -28.38
C ALA A 116 24.51 25.11 -29.41
N LYS A 117 24.51 26.43 -29.14
CA LYS A 117 25.06 27.46 -30.03
C LYS A 117 26.54 27.76 -29.78
N ASN A 118 27.05 27.45 -28.61
CA ASN A 118 28.43 27.74 -28.20
C ASN A 118 28.97 26.59 -27.35
N LYS A 119 29.36 25.48 -27.98
CA LYS A 119 29.74 24.28 -27.22
C LYS A 119 31.14 24.41 -26.60
N PRO A 120 31.42 23.71 -25.50
CA PRO A 120 32.78 23.62 -24.95
C PRO A 120 33.76 22.99 -25.95
N ASP A 121 35.04 23.39 -25.89
CA ASP A 121 36.10 22.74 -26.66
C ASP A 121 36.23 21.26 -26.27
N LYS A 122 36.36 20.39 -27.28
CA LYS A 122 36.53 18.94 -27.09
C LYS A 122 37.78 18.61 -26.29
N LYS A 123 38.86 19.38 -26.44
CA LYS A 123 40.11 19.17 -25.69
C LYS A 123 39.91 19.38 -24.20
N ILE A 124 39.19 20.43 -23.80
CA ILE A 124 38.84 20.66 -22.39
C ILE A 124 37.93 19.53 -21.89
N MET A 125 36.97 19.08 -22.71
CA MET A 125 36.07 17.96 -22.35
C MET A 125 36.73 16.57 -22.40
N GLU A 126 37.95 16.42 -22.90
CA GLU A 126 38.73 15.19 -22.73
C GLU A 126 39.23 15.07 -21.29
N GLY A 127 39.56 16.21 -20.67
CA GLY A 127 40.07 16.29 -19.31
C GLY A 127 41.46 15.67 -19.17
N HIS A 128 41.95 15.61 -17.93
CA HIS A 128 43.22 15.00 -17.57
C HIS A 128 43.04 13.74 -16.71
N GLN A 129 44.07 12.90 -16.66
CA GLN A 129 43.97 11.55 -16.08
C GLN A 129 44.09 11.50 -14.55
N SER A 130 44.79 12.47 -13.95
CA SER A 130 45.06 12.49 -12.51
C SER A 130 44.22 13.55 -11.84
N GLU A 131 43.72 13.28 -10.64
CA GLU A 131 42.94 14.24 -9.87
C GLU A 131 43.85 15.30 -9.24
N GLU A 132 43.59 16.58 -9.50
CA GLU A 132 44.21 17.72 -8.83
C GLU A 132 43.22 18.35 -7.84
N ASN A 133 43.76 19.13 -6.89
CA ASN A 133 42.93 19.74 -5.85
C ASN A 133 41.93 20.75 -6.44
N GLY A 134 40.64 20.52 -6.20
CA GLY A 134 39.55 21.36 -6.69
C GLY A 134 38.94 20.91 -8.02
N ASP A 135 39.43 19.81 -8.61
CA ASP A 135 38.90 19.31 -9.88
C ASP A 135 37.46 18.82 -9.79
N TYR A 136 36.78 18.91 -10.93
CA TYR A 136 35.55 18.19 -11.19
C TYR A 136 35.87 16.82 -11.77
N LYS A 137 35.46 15.77 -11.05
CA LYS A 137 35.51 14.39 -11.51
C LYS A 137 34.37 14.15 -12.51
N LYS A 138 34.66 14.16 -13.80
CA LYS A 138 33.69 13.99 -14.88
C LYS A 138 33.49 12.53 -15.25
N MET A 139 32.22 12.12 -15.32
CA MET A 139 31.84 10.76 -15.72
C MET A 139 32.17 10.49 -17.19
N ILE A 140 32.85 9.38 -17.45
CA ILE A 140 32.97 8.76 -18.78
C ILE A 140 32.07 7.51 -18.78
N TYR A 141 30.91 7.63 -19.40
CA TYR A 141 29.94 6.54 -19.48
C TYR A 141 30.12 5.77 -20.79
N ARG A 142 30.18 4.44 -20.70
CA ARG A 142 30.22 3.53 -21.85
C ARG A 142 29.07 2.53 -21.75
N LEU A 143 28.34 2.37 -22.85
CA LEU A 143 27.22 1.43 -22.95
C LEU A 143 27.18 0.81 -24.35
N LEU A 144 27.02 -0.51 -24.39
CA LEU A 144 26.64 -1.29 -25.56
C LEU A 144 25.16 -1.71 -25.38
N PRO A 145 24.21 -0.90 -25.88
CA PRO A 145 22.79 -1.17 -25.64
C PRO A 145 22.30 -2.29 -26.56
N GLY A 146 21.45 -3.19 -26.06
CA GLY A 146 20.77 -4.23 -26.87
C GLY A 146 21.70 -5.00 -27.81
N PRO A 147 22.62 -5.84 -27.29
CA PRO A 147 23.63 -6.52 -28.10
C PRO A 147 23.05 -7.32 -29.26
N ASN A 148 21.89 -7.95 -29.06
CA ASN A 148 21.16 -8.71 -30.08
C ASN A 148 20.80 -7.89 -31.33
N LYS A 149 20.66 -6.56 -31.20
CA LYS A 149 20.42 -5.65 -32.33
C LYS A 149 21.70 -4.95 -32.75
N MET A 150 22.53 -4.53 -31.80
CA MET A 150 23.70 -3.69 -32.09
C MET A 150 24.87 -4.47 -32.68
N LEU A 151 25.13 -5.71 -32.25
CA LEU A 151 26.22 -6.50 -32.82
C LEU A 151 25.98 -6.80 -34.31
N PRO A 152 24.79 -7.29 -34.74
CA PRO A 152 24.52 -7.46 -36.17
C PRO A 152 24.49 -6.13 -36.92
N LYS A 153 23.86 -5.09 -36.34
CA LYS A 153 23.77 -3.77 -36.99
C LYS A 153 25.15 -3.16 -37.28
N VAL A 154 26.13 -3.39 -36.41
CA VAL A 154 27.50 -2.88 -36.62
C VAL A 154 28.27 -3.81 -37.54
N PHE A 155 28.41 -5.09 -37.18
CA PHE A 155 29.33 -6.00 -37.87
C PHE A 155 28.81 -6.57 -39.19
N MET A 156 27.49 -6.66 -39.37
CA MET A 156 26.86 -7.16 -40.60
C MET A 156 26.33 -6.02 -41.49
N SER A 157 26.62 -4.75 -41.16
CA SER A 157 26.33 -3.63 -42.07
C SER A 157 27.27 -3.63 -43.27
N LYS A 158 26.94 -2.90 -44.34
CA LYS A 158 27.84 -2.74 -45.50
C LYS A 158 29.25 -2.31 -45.09
N THR A 159 29.36 -1.34 -44.17
CA THR A 159 30.65 -0.87 -43.63
C THR A 159 31.30 -1.93 -42.73
N GLY A 160 30.53 -2.57 -41.85
CA GLY A 160 31.02 -3.62 -40.97
C GLY A 160 31.57 -4.82 -41.73
N ILE A 161 30.91 -5.25 -42.80
CA ILE A 161 31.36 -6.36 -43.65
C ILE A 161 32.71 -6.01 -44.29
N ALA A 162 32.89 -4.76 -44.77
CA ALA A 162 34.15 -4.32 -45.35
C ALA A 162 35.31 -4.28 -44.33
N GLU A 163 35.05 -3.89 -43.08
CA GLU A 163 36.06 -3.71 -42.03
C GLU A 163 36.40 -5.02 -41.28
N TYR A 164 35.37 -5.76 -40.88
CA TYR A 164 35.49 -6.96 -40.04
C TYR A 164 35.62 -8.24 -40.86
N LYS A 165 35.29 -8.20 -42.16
CA LYS A 165 35.47 -9.29 -43.13
C LYS A 165 34.88 -10.64 -42.66
N PRO A 166 33.57 -10.71 -42.34
CA PRO A 166 32.90 -11.99 -42.11
C PRO A 166 33.04 -12.90 -43.33
N SER A 167 33.14 -14.21 -43.11
CA SER A 167 33.18 -15.16 -44.22
C SER A 167 31.83 -15.23 -44.94
N GLN A 168 31.85 -15.66 -46.21
CA GLN A 168 30.62 -15.86 -46.98
C GLN A 168 29.65 -16.83 -46.28
N TYR A 169 30.21 -17.88 -45.65
CA TYR A 169 29.47 -18.81 -44.79
C TYR A 169 28.70 -18.10 -43.67
N ILE A 170 29.33 -17.13 -42.98
CA ILE A 170 28.68 -16.37 -41.90
C ILE A 170 27.51 -15.54 -42.42
N LEU A 171 27.68 -14.86 -43.56
CA LEU A 171 26.66 -14.01 -44.15
C LEU A 171 25.43 -14.81 -44.59
N GLU A 172 25.64 -15.86 -45.38
CA GLU A 172 24.54 -16.69 -45.93
C GLU A 172 23.75 -17.40 -44.83
N CYS A 173 24.43 -17.97 -43.84
CA CYS A 173 23.77 -18.68 -42.75
C CYS A 173 23.08 -17.72 -41.76
N TYR A 174 23.57 -16.48 -41.63
CA TYR A 174 22.90 -15.45 -40.84
C TYR A 174 21.57 -15.02 -41.48
N GLU A 175 21.56 -14.78 -42.80
CA GLU A 175 20.34 -14.44 -43.56
C GLU A 175 19.28 -15.55 -43.52
N GLN A 176 19.71 -16.80 -43.42
CA GLN A 176 18.84 -17.97 -43.27
C GLN A 176 18.33 -18.20 -41.84
N ASN A 177 18.62 -17.28 -40.91
CA ASN A 177 18.24 -17.35 -39.49
C ASN A 177 18.74 -18.60 -38.74
N LYS A 178 19.82 -19.23 -39.20
CA LYS A 178 20.34 -20.48 -38.59
C LYS A 178 20.81 -20.34 -37.13
N HIS A 179 20.93 -19.12 -36.63
CA HIS A 179 21.33 -18.80 -35.25
C HIS A 179 20.14 -18.64 -34.29
N ILE A 180 18.89 -18.63 -34.80
CA ILE A 180 17.68 -18.42 -34.01
C ILE A 180 17.12 -19.76 -33.57
N LYS A 181 17.14 -20.04 -32.26
CA LYS A 181 16.71 -21.33 -31.67
C LYS A 181 15.29 -21.75 -32.04
N SER A 182 14.38 -20.79 -32.22
CA SER A 182 12.98 -21.03 -32.60
C SER A 182 12.76 -21.20 -34.10
N ASP A 183 13.78 -21.00 -34.93
CA ASP A 183 13.69 -21.18 -36.38
C ASP A 183 13.89 -22.66 -36.74
N LYS A 184 13.17 -23.13 -37.77
CA LYS A 184 13.28 -24.51 -38.28
C LYS A 184 14.68 -24.84 -38.80
N ASN A 185 15.45 -23.83 -39.20
CA ASN A 185 16.79 -23.96 -39.75
C ASN A 185 17.90 -23.84 -38.68
N PHE A 186 17.55 -23.88 -37.39
CA PHE A 186 18.53 -23.70 -36.31
C PHE A 186 19.68 -24.71 -36.43
N ASP A 187 20.91 -24.18 -36.40
CA ASP A 187 22.15 -24.94 -36.42
C ASP A 187 23.05 -24.45 -35.29
N ILE A 188 23.24 -25.32 -34.29
CA ILE A 188 24.07 -25.02 -33.11
C ILE A 188 25.54 -24.77 -33.47
N LYS A 189 26.06 -25.45 -34.50
CA LYS A 189 27.43 -25.25 -34.94
C LYS A 189 27.59 -23.85 -35.51
N PHE A 190 26.69 -23.47 -36.42
CA PHE A 190 26.67 -22.11 -36.97
C PHE A 190 26.47 -21.05 -35.88
N CYS A 191 25.58 -21.28 -34.91
CA CYS A 191 25.37 -20.38 -33.79
C CYS A 191 26.68 -20.09 -33.04
N ARG A 192 27.49 -21.13 -32.78
CA ARG A 192 28.80 -21.03 -32.14
C ARG A 192 29.83 -20.33 -33.02
N ASP A 193 29.89 -20.65 -34.31
CA ASP A 193 30.77 -19.98 -35.28
C ASP A 193 30.45 -18.48 -35.38
N LEU A 194 29.17 -18.11 -35.33
CA LEU A 194 28.72 -16.72 -35.30
C LEU A 194 29.12 -16.01 -34.00
N ILE A 195 29.05 -16.70 -32.86
CA ILE A 195 29.51 -16.17 -31.57
C ILE A 195 31.02 -15.88 -31.63
N ASP A 196 31.84 -16.78 -32.16
CA ASP A 196 33.29 -16.57 -32.29
C ASP A 196 33.62 -15.39 -33.21
N PHE A 197 32.88 -15.25 -34.32
CA PHE A 197 32.97 -14.06 -35.16
C PHE A 197 32.66 -12.78 -34.38
N PHE A 198 31.60 -12.76 -33.58
CA PHE A 198 31.25 -11.60 -32.76
C PHE A 198 32.28 -11.33 -31.66
N LYS A 199 32.79 -12.34 -30.94
CA LYS A 199 33.86 -12.19 -29.94
C LYS A 199 35.10 -11.53 -30.55
N THR A 200 35.54 -12.04 -31.70
CA THR A 200 36.70 -11.51 -32.43
C THR A 200 36.47 -10.06 -32.87
N SER A 201 35.27 -9.77 -33.38
CA SER A 201 34.90 -8.42 -33.85
C SER A 201 34.81 -7.42 -32.71
N ILE A 202 34.27 -7.82 -31.55
CA ILE A 202 34.21 -7.00 -30.32
C ILE A 202 35.62 -6.61 -29.86
N ASN A 203 36.56 -7.57 -29.85
CA ASN A 203 37.94 -7.30 -29.43
C ASN A 203 38.69 -6.38 -30.39
N ARG A 204 38.33 -6.39 -31.69
CA ARG A 204 38.88 -5.47 -32.70
C ARG A 204 38.21 -4.08 -32.67
N HIS A 205 36.99 -3.96 -32.17
CA HIS A 205 36.23 -2.71 -32.22
C HIS A 205 36.80 -1.66 -31.23
N PRO A 206 37.23 -0.47 -31.69
CA PRO A 206 37.99 0.50 -30.87
C PRO A 206 37.33 0.94 -29.55
N GLU A 207 36.00 1.01 -29.51
CA GLU A 207 35.26 1.42 -28.31
C GLU A 207 34.77 0.24 -27.46
N TRP A 208 34.61 -0.94 -28.05
CA TRP A 208 34.01 -2.09 -27.36
C TRP A 208 35.08 -2.99 -26.74
N SER A 209 36.29 -3.00 -27.27
CA SER A 209 37.45 -3.63 -26.64
C SER A 209 37.73 -3.07 -25.24
N LYS A 210 37.43 -1.78 -25.00
CA LYS A 210 37.61 -1.08 -23.71
C LYS A 210 36.75 -1.62 -22.57
N PHE A 211 35.72 -2.41 -22.85
CA PHE A 211 34.93 -3.11 -21.82
C PHE A 211 35.70 -4.29 -21.23
N ASN A 212 36.74 -4.81 -21.90
CA ASN A 212 37.51 -5.98 -21.50
C ASN A 212 36.62 -7.19 -21.20
N PHE A 213 35.76 -7.55 -22.15
CA PHE A 213 34.81 -8.66 -22.02
C PHE A 213 35.52 -9.97 -21.66
N LYS A 214 34.95 -10.69 -20.70
CA LYS A 214 35.31 -12.06 -20.34
C LYS A 214 34.16 -12.96 -20.76
N PHE A 215 34.35 -13.69 -21.85
CA PHE A 215 33.32 -14.57 -22.38
C PHE A 215 33.50 -16.00 -21.88
N SER A 216 32.38 -16.69 -21.67
CA SER A 216 32.32 -18.13 -21.44
C SER A 216 32.84 -18.89 -22.67
N GLU A 217 33.23 -20.15 -22.49
CA GLU A 217 33.70 -21.00 -23.59
C GLU A 217 32.60 -21.15 -24.65
N THR A 218 32.95 -21.01 -25.94
CA THR A 218 31.93 -20.96 -27.00
C THR A 218 31.09 -22.24 -27.07
N SER A 219 31.66 -23.38 -26.69
CA SER A 219 30.97 -24.66 -26.59
C SER A 219 29.85 -24.70 -25.54
N GLU A 220 29.87 -23.81 -24.54
CA GLU A 220 28.86 -23.78 -23.47
C GLU A 220 27.58 -23.05 -23.89
N TYR A 221 27.61 -22.26 -24.97
CA TYR A 221 26.40 -21.62 -25.47
C TYR A 221 25.50 -22.64 -26.20
N GLU A 222 24.29 -22.80 -25.68
CA GLU A 222 23.21 -23.55 -26.33
C GLU A 222 22.43 -22.69 -27.34
N ASP A 223 22.49 -21.37 -27.20
CA ASP A 223 21.86 -20.41 -28.11
C ASP A 223 22.53 -19.04 -28.05
N ILE A 224 22.26 -18.24 -29.08
CA ILE A 224 22.80 -16.89 -29.23
C ILE A 224 22.31 -15.91 -28.15
N SER A 225 21.15 -16.18 -27.52
CA SER A 225 20.57 -15.28 -26.53
C SER A 225 21.39 -15.25 -25.23
N THR A 226 21.98 -16.39 -24.86
CA THR A 226 22.87 -16.50 -23.70
C THR A 226 24.13 -15.68 -23.90
N PHE A 227 24.74 -15.73 -25.09
CA PHE A 227 25.85 -14.87 -25.48
C PHE A 227 25.47 -13.38 -25.43
N TYR A 228 24.35 -12.99 -26.03
CA TYR A 228 23.90 -11.59 -26.00
C TYR A 228 23.67 -11.07 -24.58
N ARG A 229 23.12 -11.90 -23.68
CA ARG A 229 22.94 -11.54 -22.27
C ARG A 229 24.27 -11.36 -21.54
N GLU A 230 25.27 -12.18 -21.84
CA GLU A 230 26.61 -12.02 -21.26
C GLU A 230 27.29 -10.74 -21.74
N VAL A 231 27.15 -10.40 -23.03
CA VAL A 231 27.59 -9.11 -23.58
C VAL A 231 26.84 -7.96 -22.89
N GLU A 232 25.53 -8.06 -22.68
CA GLU A 232 24.75 -6.99 -22.06
C GLU A 232 25.21 -6.70 -20.62
N LYS A 233 25.43 -7.75 -19.81
CA LYS A 233 25.88 -7.63 -18.41
C LYS A 233 27.25 -6.97 -18.26
N GLN A 234 28.10 -7.07 -19.27
CA GLN A 234 29.46 -6.53 -19.30
C GLN A 234 29.57 -5.25 -20.13
N GLY A 235 28.61 -4.99 -21.01
CA GLY A 235 28.56 -3.86 -21.94
C GLY A 235 28.18 -2.53 -21.28
N TYR A 236 28.51 -2.36 -20.00
CA TYR A 236 28.28 -1.13 -19.25
C TYR A 236 29.47 -0.86 -18.33
N LYS A 237 30.05 0.35 -18.44
CA LYS A 237 31.21 0.77 -17.65
C LYS A 237 31.16 2.28 -17.40
N ILE A 238 31.48 2.68 -16.18
CA ILE A 238 31.79 4.08 -15.84
C ILE A 238 33.28 4.18 -15.56
N GLU A 239 33.91 5.17 -16.18
CA GLU A 239 35.28 5.61 -15.94
C GLU A 239 35.25 7.10 -15.57
N TRP A 240 36.41 7.65 -15.20
CA TRP A 240 36.53 9.03 -14.75
C TRP A 240 37.66 9.75 -15.50
N THR A 241 37.46 11.04 -15.73
CA THR A 241 38.48 12.01 -16.13
C THR A 241 38.25 13.27 -15.29
N TYR A 242 39.23 14.15 -15.23
CA TYR A 242 39.20 15.34 -14.37
C TYR A 242 39.22 16.60 -15.22
N ILE A 243 38.52 17.65 -14.77
CA ILE A 243 38.53 18.97 -15.39
C ILE A 243 38.69 19.98 -14.27
N SER A 244 39.57 20.96 -14.45
CA SER A 244 39.87 21.92 -13.40
C SER A 244 38.67 22.83 -13.10
N GLU A 245 38.55 23.28 -11.85
CA GLU A 245 37.53 24.27 -11.46
C GLU A 245 37.61 25.53 -12.32
N LYS A 246 38.84 25.97 -12.63
CA LYS A 246 39.08 27.16 -13.44
C LYS A 246 38.47 27.01 -14.83
N GLU A 247 38.71 25.88 -15.50
CA GLU A 247 38.15 25.61 -16.83
C GLU A 247 36.62 25.52 -16.79
N ILE A 248 36.04 24.82 -15.81
CA ILE A 248 34.58 24.73 -15.67
C ILE A 248 33.96 26.11 -15.46
N LYS A 249 34.58 26.94 -14.63
CA LYS A 249 34.12 28.31 -14.37
C LYS A 249 34.22 29.19 -15.61
N GLU A 250 35.33 29.11 -16.35
CA GLU A 250 35.49 29.83 -17.62
C GLU A 250 34.43 29.41 -18.65
N LEU A 251 34.12 28.11 -18.73
CA LEU A 251 33.06 27.60 -19.62
C LEU A 251 31.66 28.11 -19.23
N ASP A 252 31.36 28.22 -17.94
CA ASP A 252 30.09 28.75 -17.44
C ASP A 252 29.97 30.26 -17.70
N GLU A 253 31.03 31.02 -17.39
CA GLU A 253 31.10 32.47 -17.63
C GLU A 253 31.02 32.82 -19.12
N ASN A 254 31.64 32.01 -19.99
CA ASN A 254 31.57 32.16 -21.45
C ASN A 254 30.24 31.65 -22.04
N GLY A 255 29.32 31.15 -21.21
CA GLY A 255 28.03 30.62 -21.63
C GLY A 255 28.15 29.37 -22.52
N GLN A 256 29.24 28.61 -22.38
CA GLN A 256 29.47 27.35 -23.09
C GLN A 256 28.88 26.15 -22.38
N LEU A 257 28.84 26.22 -21.05
CA LEU A 257 28.31 25.21 -20.14
C LEU A 257 27.29 25.88 -19.21
N TYR A 258 26.19 25.21 -18.92
CA TYR A 258 25.28 25.58 -17.83
C TYR A 258 25.44 24.57 -16.71
N LEU A 259 25.90 25.03 -15.54
CA LEU A 259 26.16 24.16 -14.41
C LEU A 259 25.04 24.17 -13.38
N PHE A 260 24.48 22.99 -13.06
CA PHE A 260 23.45 22.82 -12.05
C PHE A 260 23.90 21.81 -11.00
N GLN A 261 23.85 22.18 -9.71
CA GLN A 261 24.02 21.18 -8.64
C GLN A 261 22.77 20.29 -8.56
N ILE A 262 22.96 18.97 -8.62
CA ILE A 262 21.92 17.99 -8.34
C ILE A 262 21.72 17.96 -6.81
N TYR A 263 20.57 18.44 -6.35
CA TYR A 263 20.37 18.74 -4.93
C TYR A 263 19.05 18.19 -4.38
N ASN A 264 19.11 17.70 -3.14
CA ASN A 264 17.98 17.51 -2.25
C ASN A 264 18.41 17.90 -0.82
N LYS A 265 17.48 17.85 0.14
CA LYS A 265 17.73 18.31 1.51
C LYS A 265 18.92 17.62 2.21
N ASP A 266 19.28 16.41 1.80
CA ASP A 266 20.33 15.62 2.45
C ASP A 266 21.73 16.13 2.10
N PHE A 267 21.86 16.87 0.98
CA PHE A 267 23.10 17.54 0.57
C PHE A 267 23.29 18.92 1.23
N SER A 268 22.37 19.33 2.12
CA SER A 268 22.53 20.52 2.94
C SER A 268 23.64 20.31 3.98
N GLU A 269 24.48 21.32 4.19
CA GLU A 269 25.47 21.32 5.28
C GLU A 269 24.84 21.19 6.67
N LYS A 270 23.55 21.53 6.80
CA LYS A 270 22.78 21.39 8.04
C LYS A 270 22.11 20.02 8.20
N SER A 271 22.24 19.13 7.20
CA SER A 271 21.65 17.79 7.27
C SER A 271 22.38 16.95 8.32
N LYS A 272 21.64 16.43 9.30
CA LYS A 272 22.16 15.56 10.38
C LYS A 272 21.43 14.21 10.48
N GLY A 273 20.37 14.03 9.69
CA GLY A 273 19.52 12.85 9.75
C GLY A 273 19.99 11.75 8.79
N LYS A 274 19.37 10.56 8.91
CA LYS A 274 19.56 9.48 7.93
C LYS A 274 19.11 9.94 6.55
N GLU A 275 19.96 9.72 5.55
CA GLU A 275 19.72 10.10 4.17
C GLU A 275 18.45 9.46 3.61
N ASN A 276 17.78 10.08 2.66
CA ASN A 276 16.68 9.44 1.94
C ASN A 276 17.23 8.26 1.11
N LEU A 277 16.43 7.21 0.93
CA LEU A 277 16.83 6.03 0.14
C LEU A 277 17.30 6.40 -1.27
N HIS A 278 16.63 7.37 -1.92
CA HIS A 278 17.01 7.85 -3.25
C HIS A 278 18.34 8.62 -3.27
N THR A 279 18.73 9.26 -2.17
CA THR A 279 20.06 9.88 -2.02
C THR A 279 21.12 8.78 -1.97
N MET A 280 20.87 7.72 -1.20
CA MET A 280 21.76 6.58 -1.14
C MET A 280 21.89 5.89 -2.50
N TYR A 281 20.79 5.74 -3.27
CA TYR A 281 20.85 5.23 -4.65
C TYR A 281 21.70 6.13 -5.57
N LEU A 282 21.51 7.46 -5.52
CA LEU A 282 22.31 8.38 -6.32
C LEU A 282 23.80 8.27 -5.99
N LYS A 283 24.15 8.20 -4.71
CA LYS A 283 25.55 8.04 -4.28
C LYS A 283 26.15 6.72 -4.74
N ASN A 284 25.40 5.62 -4.56
CA ASN A 284 25.85 4.27 -4.90
C ASN A 284 25.82 3.95 -6.39
N LEU A 285 25.22 4.78 -7.25
CA LEU A 285 25.44 4.67 -8.71
C LEU A 285 26.94 4.80 -9.06
N PHE A 286 27.67 5.60 -8.27
CA PHE A 286 29.05 5.99 -8.54
C PHE A 286 30.04 5.48 -7.48
N SER A 287 29.58 4.68 -6.51
CA SER A 287 30.43 4.12 -5.47
C SER A 287 31.32 3.00 -5.99
N GLU A 288 32.48 2.79 -5.37
CA GLU A 288 33.40 1.74 -5.78
C GLU A 288 32.78 0.35 -5.67
N GLU A 289 31.96 0.11 -4.64
CA GLU A 289 31.26 -1.15 -4.40
C GLU A 289 30.37 -1.51 -5.60
N ASN A 290 29.58 -0.54 -6.08
CA ASN A 290 28.74 -0.75 -7.26
C ASN A 290 29.58 -0.87 -8.54
N LEU A 291 30.62 -0.04 -8.71
CA LEU A 291 31.44 -0.06 -9.93
C LEU A 291 32.26 -1.35 -10.08
N LYS A 292 32.64 -2.02 -8.97
CA LYS A 292 33.27 -3.35 -8.98
C LYS A 292 32.32 -4.43 -9.48
N ASN A 293 31.05 -4.39 -9.05
CA ASN A 293 30.02 -5.31 -9.51
C ASN A 293 28.68 -4.60 -9.69
N ILE A 294 28.42 -4.12 -10.90
CA ILE A 294 27.25 -3.28 -11.18
C ILE A 294 25.94 -3.96 -10.77
N VAL A 295 25.30 -3.38 -9.77
CA VAL A 295 23.92 -3.66 -9.37
C VAL A 295 23.02 -2.53 -9.83
N LEU A 296 23.44 -1.28 -9.60
CA LEU A 296 22.74 -0.08 -10.02
C LEU A 296 23.35 0.46 -11.31
N LYS A 297 22.53 0.56 -12.36
CA LYS A 297 22.91 1.18 -13.64
C LYS A 297 22.17 2.48 -13.83
N LEU A 298 22.91 3.55 -14.12
CA LEU A 298 22.33 4.81 -14.59
C LEU A 298 21.80 4.62 -16.02
N ASN A 299 20.56 5.02 -16.29
CA ASN A 299 19.96 4.96 -17.62
C ASN A 299 20.04 6.31 -18.35
N GLY A 300 19.90 6.27 -19.67
CA GLY A 300 19.68 7.47 -20.50
C GLY A 300 18.28 8.04 -20.31
N GLU A 301 17.79 8.83 -21.27
CA GLU A 301 16.43 9.42 -21.22
C GLU A 301 16.16 10.23 -19.94
N ALA A 302 17.19 10.90 -19.41
CA ALA A 302 17.00 11.81 -18.30
C ALA A 302 16.25 13.07 -18.77
N GLU A 303 15.44 13.65 -17.88
CA GLU A 303 14.60 14.80 -18.21
C GLU A 303 14.85 15.95 -17.26
N VAL A 304 14.95 17.15 -17.82
CA VAL A 304 15.08 18.40 -17.07
C VAL A 304 13.76 19.17 -17.17
N PHE A 305 13.29 19.72 -16.05
CA PHE A 305 12.06 20.50 -16.01
C PHE A 305 12.27 21.83 -15.34
N PHE A 306 11.45 22.80 -15.72
CA PHE A 306 11.30 24.08 -15.03
C PHE A 306 9.90 24.21 -14.47
N ARG A 307 9.82 24.63 -13.21
CA ARG A 307 8.59 25.05 -12.56
C ARG A 307 8.72 26.50 -12.13
N LYS A 308 7.85 27.35 -12.68
CA LYS A 308 7.72 28.74 -12.26
C LYS A 308 7.13 28.82 -10.85
N SER A 309 7.55 29.82 -10.08
CA SER A 309 6.94 30.19 -8.80
C SER A 309 5.44 30.45 -8.98
N SER A 310 4.64 29.90 -8.07
CA SER A 310 3.19 30.01 -8.08
C SER A 310 2.65 30.76 -6.86
N ILE A 311 3.33 30.68 -5.71
CA ILE A 311 2.94 31.41 -4.49
C ILE A 311 3.61 32.78 -4.49
N LYS A 312 2.82 33.84 -4.64
CA LYS A 312 3.34 35.22 -4.63
C LYS A 312 3.47 35.82 -3.23
N LYS A 313 2.57 35.44 -2.32
CA LYS A 313 2.53 35.93 -0.92
C LYS A 313 2.51 34.75 0.04
N PRO A 314 3.67 34.15 0.35
CA PRO A 314 3.70 33.00 1.24
C PRO A 314 3.43 33.42 2.69
N ILE A 315 2.94 32.47 3.49
CA ILE A 315 2.79 32.64 4.94
C ILE A 315 4.19 32.49 5.57
N ILE A 316 4.61 33.50 6.34
CA ILE A 316 5.95 33.56 6.95
C ILE A 316 5.81 33.67 8.47
N HIS A 317 6.38 32.71 9.19
CA HIS A 317 6.67 32.86 10.61
C HIS A 317 8.00 33.61 10.74
N LYS A 318 7.94 34.86 11.22
CA LYS A 318 9.10 35.75 11.25
C LYS A 318 10.09 35.36 12.34
N LYS A 319 11.38 35.61 12.11
CA LYS A 319 12.38 35.51 13.17
C LYS A 319 11.91 36.28 14.42
N GLY A 320 11.94 35.61 15.57
CA GLY A 320 11.46 36.13 16.85
C GLY A 320 10.00 35.76 17.20
N SER A 321 9.18 35.32 16.23
CA SER A 321 7.82 34.84 16.51
C SER A 321 7.85 33.52 17.29
N VAL A 322 6.81 33.26 18.07
CA VAL A 322 6.63 32.01 18.80
C VAL A 322 6.02 30.96 17.89
N LEU A 323 6.70 29.82 17.76
CA LEU A 323 6.25 28.62 17.08
C LEU A 323 5.68 27.66 18.12
N VAL A 324 4.48 27.14 17.87
CA VAL A 324 3.80 26.18 18.75
C VAL A 324 3.89 24.81 18.11
N ASN A 325 4.28 23.79 18.88
CA ASN A 325 4.24 22.41 18.43
C ASN A 325 2.78 21.95 18.32
N LYS A 326 2.43 21.34 17.19
CA LYS A 326 1.08 20.81 16.96
C LYS A 326 0.79 19.55 17.76
N THR A 327 1.83 18.91 18.30
CA THR A 327 1.73 17.63 18.99
C THR A 327 2.50 17.67 20.30
N TYR A 328 2.05 16.90 21.27
CA TYR A 328 2.71 16.68 22.56
C TYR A 328 2.78 15.18 22.85
N ASN A 329 3.68 14.78 23.75
CA ASN A 329 3.76 13.40 24.19
C ASN A 329 2.96 13.23 25.49
N GLU A 330 2.12 12.20 25.55
CA GLU A 330 1.38 11.79 26.75
C GLU A 330 1.51 10.27 26.88
N ASN A 331 2.09 9.77 27.97
CA ASN A 331 2.33 8.34 28.21
C ASN A 331 3.07 7.59 27.08
N GLY A 332 3.99 8.27 26.37
CA GLY A 332 4.72 7.70 25.24
C GLY A 332 4.00 7.78 23.89
N GLU A 333 2.76 8.27 23.86
CA GLU A 333 1.99 8.50 22.64
C GLU A 333 2.01 9.97 22.21
N ARG A 334 2.08 10.22 20.91
CA ARG A 334 2.14 11.58 20.36
C ARG A 334 0.74 12.06 19.98
N LYS A 335 0.10 12.80 20.89
CA LYS A 335 -1.23 13.37 20.65
C LYS A 335 -1.15 14.69 19.92
N SER A 336 -2.16 14.98 19.10
CA SER A 336 -2.29 16.25 18.39
C SER A 336 -3.17 17.22 19.17
N ILE A 337 -2.75 18.48 19.27
CA ILE A 337 -3.60 19.56 19.76
C ILE A 337 -4.68 19.80 18.70
N PRO A 338 -5.98 19.86 19.04
CA PRO A 338 -7.01 20.12 18.05
C PRO A 338 -6.85 21.51 17.41
N GLU A 339 -7.34 21.69 16.19
CA GLU A 339 -7.03 22.87 15.35
C GLU A 339 -7.47 24.19 15.96
N GLU A 340 -8.64 24.20 16.59
CA GLU A 340 -9.19 25.37 17.26
C GLU A 340 -8.28 25.83 18.41
N GLN A 341 -7.95 24.93 19.34
CA GLN A 341 -7.10 25.22 20.50
C GLN A 341 -5.68 25.59 20.06
N TYR A 342 -5.11 24.87 19.08
CA TYR A 342 -3.80 25.19 18.52
C TYR A 342 -3.75 26.61 17.94
N THR A 343 -4.76 26.99 17.16
CA THR A 343 -4.84 28.32 16.54
C THR A 343 -4.99 29.42 17.59
N GLU A 344 -5.82 29.17 18.60
CA GLU A 344 -6.04 30.07 19.72
C GLU A 344 -4.75 30.30 20.52
N ILE A 345 -4.06 29.22 20.92
CA ILE A 345 -2.79 29.27 21.65
C ILE A 345 -1.71 30.00 20.83
N TYR A 346 -1.59 29.69 19.53
CA TYR A 346 -0.63 30.36 18.65
C TYR A 346 -0.87 31.88 18.58
N LYS A 347 -2.13 32.29 18.45
CA LYS A 347 -2.54 33.70 18.41
C LYS A 347 -2.21 34.42 19.73
N TYR A 348 -2.55 33.79 20.86
CA TYR A 348 -2.24 34.29 22.19
C TYR A 348 -0.74 34.51 22.40
N LEU A 349 0.09 33.49 22.11
CA LEU A 349 1.54 33.55 22.30
C LEU A 349 2.26 34.55 21.39
N ASN A 350 1.66 34.93 20.26
CA ASN A 350 2.19 35.93 19.34
C ASN A 350 1.50 37.30 19.45
N SER A 351 0.61 37.49 20.44
CA SER A 351 -0.16 38.73 20.64
C SER A 351 -0.96 39.15 19.39
N ILE A 352 -1.58 38.18 18.71
CA ILE A 352 -2.40 38.38 17.51
C ILE A 352 -3.89 38.22 17.87
N GLY A 353 -4.63 39.32 18.02
CA GLY A 353 -6.08 39.29 18.28
C GLY A 353 -6.44 39.29 19.77
N THR A 354 -7.42 38.46 20.16
CA THR A 354 -7.95 38.40 21.54
C THR A 354 -6.94 37.83 22.54
N ASN A 355 -6.83 38.48 23.71
CA ASN A 355 -5.86 38.15 24.75
C ASN A 355 -6.35 37.08 25.75
N GLU A 356 -7.54 36.53 25.59
CA GLU A 356 -8.10 35.51 26.48
C GLU A 356 -8.13 34.15 25.80
N LEU A 357 -7.62 33.14 26.51
CA LEU A 357 -7.70 31.73 26.11
C LEU A 357 -8.99 31.12 26.64
N SER A 358 -9.62 30.25 25.86
CA SER A 358 -10.67 29.35 26.31
C SER A 358 -10.16 28.45 27.44
N GLU A 359 -11.07 28.00 28.32
CA GLU A 359 -10.74 27.09 29.42
C GLU A 359 -10.05 25.80 28.94
N LYS A 360 -10.43 25.30 27.76
CA LYS A 360 -9.79 24.13 27.14
C LYS A 360 -8.32 24.41 26.76
N SER A 361 -8.03 25.58 26.21
CA SER A 361 -6.67 25.98 25.83
C SER A 361 -5.80 26.32 27.03
N LYS A 362 -6.35 26.95 28.07
CA LYS A 362 -5.65 27.16 29.35
C LYS A 362 -5.23 25.84 29.97
N LYS A 363 -6.17 24.89 30.08
CA LYS A 363 -5.91 23.55 30.62
C LYS A 363 -4.77 22.84 29.89
N LEU A 364 -4.71 22.91 28.56
CA LEU A 364 -3.60 22.33 27.78
C LEU A 364 -2.24 22.97 28.13
N MET A 365 -2.21 24.28 28.36
CA MET A 365 -0.98 24.99 28.74
C MET A 365 -0.55 24.65 30.17
N GLU A 366 -1.50 24.64 31.12
CA GLU A 366 -1.27 24.32 32.53
C GLU A 366 -0.80 22.88 32.75
N GLU A 367 -1.33 21.93 31.98
CA GLU A 367 -0.93 20.53 31.99
C GLU A 367 0.43 20.27 31.30
N GLY A 368 1.11 21.32 30.81
CA GLY A 368 2.40 21.19 30.13
C GLY A 368 2.33 20.51 28.75
N LYS A 369 1.13 20.44 28.14
CA LYS A 369 0.88 19.78 26.85
C LYS A 369 1.17 20.68 25.64
N VAL A 370 1.72 21.86 25.86
CA VAL A 370 1.99 22.87 24.82
C VAL A 370 3.46 23.23 24.85
N GLU A 371 4.22 22.67 23.91
CA GLU A 371 5.60 23.08 23.67
C GLU A 371 5.64 24.22 22.65
N TYR A 372 6.42 25.26 22.93
CA TYR A 372 6.62 26.36 22.00
C TYR A 372 8.05 26.92 22.10
N TYR A 373 8.55 27.49 21.01
CA TYR A 373 9.90 28.04 20.92
C TYR A 373 9.94 29.25 20.01
N LYS A 374 10.94 30.12 20.21
CA LYS A 374 11.13 31.30 19.34
C LYS A 374 11.82 30.89 18.04
N ALA A 375 11.32 31.39 16.92
CA ALA A 375 11.92 31.19 15.61
C ALA A 375 13.26 31.93 15.49
N ASN A 376 14.35 31.20 15.23
CA ASN A 376 15.70 31.80 15.07
C ASN A 376 15.93 32.41 13.66
N TYR A 377 15.07 32.07 12.70
CA TYR A 377 15.08 32.54 11.32
C TYR A 377 13.66 32.46 10.74
N ASP A 378 13.41 33.13 9.62
CA ASP A 378 12.11 33.10 8.93
C ASP A 378 11.78 31.68 8.44
N ILE A 379 10.59 31.17 8.79
CA ILE A 379 10.06 29.89 8.28
C ILE A 379 8.92 30.20 7.32
N VAL A 380 9.11 29.83 6.06
CA VAL A 380 8.18 30.13 4.97
C VAL A 380 7.41 28.88 4.59
N LYS A 381 6.08 28.90 4.81
CA LYS A 381 5.21 27.79 4.39
C LYS A 381 5.28 27.64 2.87
N ASP A 382 5.45 26.39 2.42
CA ASP A 382 5.48 26.04 1.00
C ASP A 382 6.53 26.83 0.17
N TYR A 383 7.63 27.25 0.81
CA TYR A 383 8.75 27.99 0.20
C TYR A 383 9.17 27.47 -1.18
N ARG A 384 9.15 26.14 -1.36
CA ARG A 384 9.52 25.50 -2.63
C ARG A 384 8.69 25.99 -3.82
N TYR A 385 7.48 26.50 -3.61
CA TYR A 385 6.58 27.05 -4.64
C TYR A 385 6.59 28.58 -4.71
N SER A 386 7.29 29.27 -3.81
CA SER A 386 7.45 30.74 -3.86
C SER A 386 8.70 31.16 -4.65
N VAL A 387 9.45 30.20 -5.19
CA VAL A 387 10.63 30.43 -6.02
C VAL A 387 10.58 29.52 -7.25
N ASP A 388 11.19 29.98 -8.34
CA ASP A 388 11.37 29.19 -9.54
C ASP A 388 12.31 28.01 -9.23
N LYS A 389 12.05 26.84 -9.83
CA LYS A 389 12.84 25.62 -9.60
C LYS A 389 13.10 24.84 -10.87
N PHE A 390 14.32 24.33 -10.97
CA PHE A 390 14.72 23.31 -11.93
C PHE A 390 14.65 21.93 -11.27
N PHE A 391 14.26 20.93 -12.05
CA PHE A 391 14.21 19.53 -11.63
C PHE A 391 14.96 18.67 -12.63
N ILE A 392 15.62 17.64 -12.14
CA ILE A 392 16.19 16.57 -12.95
C ILE A 392 15.56 15.24 -12.54
N HIS A 393 15.14 14.46 -13.52
CA HIS A 393 14.71 13.08 -13.33
C HIS A 393 15.79 12.16 -13.93
N LEU A 394 16.37 11.30 -13.09
CA LEU A 394 17.40 10.34 -13.48
C LEU A 394 16.84 8.92 -13.40
N PRO A 395 16.53 8.27 -14.52
CA PRO A 395 16.11 6.87 -14.52
C PRO A 395 17.31 5.96 -14.22
N MET A 396 17.05 4.86 -13.53
CA MET A 396 18.06 3.85 -13.21
C MET A 396 17.46 2.45 -13.25
N THR A 397 18.33 1.46 -13.41
CA THR A 397 17.99 0.03 -13.30
C THR A 397 18.67 -0.53 -12.06
N ILE A 398 17.87 -1.16 -11.20
CA ILE A 398 18.34 -1.93 -10.04
C ILE A 398 18.47 -3.40 -10.47
N ASN A 399 19.46 -4.11 -9.92
CA ASN A 399 19.81 -5.48 -10.28
C ASN A 399 20.11 -5.65 -11.78
N PHE A 400 20.89 -4.73 -12.35
CA PHE A 400 21.22 -4.69 -13.77
C PHE A 400 21.74 -6.02 -14.34
N LYS A 401 22.50 -6.79 -13.56
CA LYS A 401 23.07 -8.08 -13.98
C LYS A 401 22.16 -9.29 -13.76
N ALA A 402 20.96 -9.12 -13.20
CA ALA A 402 20.02 -10.21 -12.98
C ALA A 402 19.54 -10.80 -14.32
N ALA A 403 19.15 -12.07 -14.31
CA ALA A 403 18.46 -12.66 -15.45
C ALA A 403 17.06 -12.02 -15.59
N GLY A 404 16.64 -11.71 -16.82
CA GLY A 404 15.38 -10.99 -17.07
C GLY A 404 14.11 -11.71 -16.59
N PHE A 405 14.17 -13.03 -16.38
CA PHE A 405 13.10 -13.81 -15.75
C PHE A 405 13.65 -14.57 -14.54
N SER A 406 13.01 -14.39 -13.39
CA SER A 406 13.21 -15.21 -12.20
C SER A 406 11.85 -15.74 -11.76
N PRO A 407 11.64 -17.06 -11.62
CA PRO A 407 10.39 -17.62 -11.16
C PRO A 407 10.26 -17.44 -9.64
N ILE A 408 10.09 -16.19 -9.19
CA ILE A 408 10.08 -15.80 -7.77
C ILE A 408 9.09 -16.64 -6.96
N ASN A 409 7.93 -16.97 -7.51
CA ASN A 409 6.97 -17.87 -6.86
C ASN A 409 7.56 -19.26 -6.60
N ASN A 410 8.27 -19.85 -7.56
CA ASN A 410 8.89 -21.18 -7.38
C ASN A 410 10.04 -21.12 -6.37
N ILE A 411 10.81 -20.02 -6.38
CA ILE A 411 11.88 -19.78 -5.41
C ILE A 411 11.31 -19.66 -3.99
N ALA A 412 10.22 -18.90 -3.83
CA ALA A 412 9.52 -18.77 -2.55
C ALA A 412 8.99 -20.12 -2.07
N LEU A 413 8.33 -20.89 -2.94
CA LEU A 413 7.83 -22.24 -2.59
C LEU A 413 8.97 -23.17 -2.14
N LYS A 414 10.09 -23.19 -2.87
CA LYS A 414 11.28 -23.97 -2.48
C LYS A 414 11.81 -23.55 -1.12
N SER A 415 11.92 -22.24 -0.89
CA SER A 415 12.37 -21.70 0.40
C SER A 415 11.43 -22.10 1.55
N ILE A 416 10.12 -22.02 1.34
CA ILE A 416 9.10 -22.39 2.33
C ILE A 416 9.12 -23.89 2.63
N ALA A 417 9.30 -24.73 1.61
CA ALA A 417 9.36 -26.17 1.78
C ALA A 417 10.58 -26.62 2.61
N LEU A 418 11.74 -25.98 2.41
CA LEU A 418 13.02 -26.39 3.01
C LEU A 418 13.31 -25.74 4.36
N LYS A 419 12.66 -24.62 4.71
CA LYS A 419 12.92 -23.91 5.97
C LYS A 419 12.02 -24.40 7.10
N GLU A 420 12.62 -24.64 8.26
CA GLU A 420 11.90 -24.96 9.49
C GLU A 420 11.55 -23.70 10.30
N ASP A 421 12.49 -22.77 10.44
CA ASP A 421 12.31 -21.52 11.17
C ASP A 421 11.65 -20.44 10.28
N MET A 422 10.34 -20.29 10.43
CA MET A 422 9.56 -19.25 9.76
C MET A 422 8.29 -18.92 10.53
N HIS A 423 7.73 -17.75 10.22
CA HIS A 423 6.47 -17.28 10.77
C HIS A 423 5.49 -16.91 9.65
N ILE A 424 4.24 -16.69 10.03
CA ILE A 424 3.18 -16.27 9.12
C ILE A 424 2.60 -14.95 9.64
N ILE A 425 2.61 -13.93 8.78
CA ILE A 425 2.00 -12.63 9.05
C ILE A 425 0.63 -12.62 8.39
N GLY A 426 -0.44 -12.74 9.18
CA GLY A 426 -1.80 -12.50 8.72
C GLY A 426 -2.14 -11.01 8.77
N ILE A 427 -2.68 -10.48 7.67
CA ILE A 427 -3.10 -9.08 7.56
C ILE A 427 -4.61 -9.03 7.34
N ASP A 428 -5.33 -8.49 8.33
CA ASP A 428 -6.75 -8.17 8.20
C ASP A 428 -6.97 -6.67 7.93
N ARG A 429 -8.08 -6.36 7.28
CA ARG A 429 -8.44 -5.02 6.81
C ARG A 429 -9.91 -4.75 7.15
N GLY A 430 -10.14 -3.94 8.18
CA GLY A 430 -11.48 -3.64 8.70
C GLY A 430 -11.89 -2.17 8.55
N GLU A 431 -13.17 -1.92 8.81
CA GLU A 431 -13.73 -0.56 8.91
C GLU A 431 -13.28 0.13 10.22
N ARG A 432 -13.11 -0.66 11.29
CA ARG A 432 -12.66 -0.18 12.61
C ARG A 432 -11.17 -0.09 12.75
N ASN A 433 -10.45 -1.10 12.30
CA ASN A 433 -9.01 -1.12 12.25
C ASN A 433 -8.56 -1.14 10.80
N LEU A 434 -7.94 -0.04 10.35
CA LEU A 434 -7.57 0.15 8.95
C LEU A 434 -6.74 -1.02 8.43
N ILE A 435 -5.77 -1.47 9.24
CA ILE A 435 -4.93 -2.65 9.02
C ILE A 435 -4.63 -3.26 10.40
N TYR A 436 -4.87 -4.55 10.56
CA TYR A 436 -4.47 -5.33 11.73
C TYR A 436 -3.52 -6.43 11.31
N VAL A 437 -2.50 -6.70 12.12
CA VAL A 437 -1.53 -7.76 11.88
C VAL A 437 -1.47 -8.73 13.04
N SER A 438 -1.45 -10.02 12.72
CA SER A 438 -1.11 -11.10 13.65
C SER A 438 0.06 -11.89 13.06
N VAL A 439 1.11 -12.09 13.85
CA VAL A 439 2.28 -12.91 13.51
C VAL A 439 2.18 -14.18 14.33
N ILE A 440 2.20 -15.32 13.65
CA ILE A 440 2.15 -16.65 14.28
C ILE A 440 3.40 -17.47 13.94
N ASP A 441 3.79 -18.35 14.85
CA ASP A 441 4.78 -19.38 14.58
C ASP A 441 4.19 -20.55 13.76
N THR A 442 5.01 -21.57 13.45
CA THR A 442 4.54 -22.75 12.71
C THR A 442 3.63 -23.69 13.52
N LYS A 443 3.35 -23.38 14.79
CA LYS A 443 2.43 -24.10 15.67
C LYS A 443 1.15 -23.30 15.95
N GLY A 444 0.97 -22.17 15.28
CA GLY A 444 -0.20 -21.32 15.45
C GLY A 444 -0.19 -20.46 16.70
N ASN A 445 0.92 -20.36 17.45
CA ASN A 445 1.00 -19.46 18.59
C ASN A 445 1.17 -18.03 18.11
N ILE A 446 0.43 -17.08 18.69
CA ILE A 446 0.62 -15.65 18.42
C ILE A 446 1.93 -15.21 19.08
N VAL A 447 2.88 -14.75 18.27
CA VAL A 447 4.15 -14.18 18.76
C VAL A 447 4.09 -12.65 18.80
N GLU A 448 3.26 -12.04 17.96
CA GLU A 448 3.09 -10.60 17.93
C GLU A 448 1.75 -10.22 17.27
N GLN A 449 1.03 -9.25 17.81
CA GLN A 449 -0.17 -8.71 17.20
C GLN A 449 -0.17 -7.18 17.30
N ARG A 450 -0.56 -6.48 16.23
CA ARG A 450 -0.50 -5.02 16.15
C ARG A 450 -1.69 -4.43 15.40
N ASN A 451 -2.29 -3.41 16.01
CA ASN A 451 -3.21 -2.49 15.37
C ASN A 451 -2.45 -1.32 14.74
N PHE A 452 -2.60 -1.10 13.43
CA PHE A 452 -1.95 0.00 12.73
C PHE A 452 -2.78 1.28 12.63
N ASN A 453 -3.87 1.42 13.38
CA ASN A 453 -4.53 2.73 13.51
C ASN A 453 -3.58 3.79 14.06
N ILE A 454 -2.73 3.39 15.02
CA ILE A 454 -1.71 4.26 15.61
C ILE A 454 -0.35 3.84 15.08
N VAL A 455 0.35 4.75 14.39
CA VAL A 455 1.70 4.49 13.87
C VAL A 455 2.62 5.64 14.25
N ASN A 456 3.78 5.31 14.84
CA ASN A 456 4.71 6.29 15.40
C ASN A 456 4.03 7.26 16.39
N GLY A 457 3.11 6.74 17.20
CA GLY A 457 2.35 7.48 18.20
C GLY A 457 1.27 8.41 17.64
N ILE A 458 1.00 8.40 16.33
CA ILE A 458 -0.06 9.21 15.70
C ILE A 458 -1.25 8.31 15.36
N ASP A 459 -2.45 8.66 15.85
CA ASP A 459 -3.69 8.03 15.43
C ASP A 459 -4.10 8.50 14.02
N TYR A 460 -3.89 7.62 13.03
CA TYR A 460 -4.25 7.85 11.65
C TYR A 460 -5.73 7.59 11.36
N LYS A 461 -6.43 6.76 12.17
CA LYS A 461 -7.89 6.55 12.04
C LYS A 461 -8.62 7.84 12.37
N GLU A 462 -8.33 8.43 13.52
CA GLU A 462 -8.91 9.71 13.94
C GLU A 462 -8.54 10.83 12.95
N LYS A 463 -7.26 10.89 12.54
CA LYS A 463 -6.80 11.91 11.58
C LYS A 463 -7.45 11.78 10.21
N LEU A 464 -7.71 10.56 9.73
CA LEU A 464 -8.44 10.33 8.47
C LEU A 464 -9.91 10.71 8.62
N LYS A 465 -10.58 10.33 9.72
CA LYS A 465 -11.96 10.70 10.03
C LYS A 465 -12.12 12.22 10.11
N GLN A 466 -11.24 12.91 10.85
CA GLN A 466 -11.22 14.36 10.94
C GLN A 466 -10.98 14.99 9.55
N LYS A 467 -10.05 14.43 8.76
CA LYS A 467 -9.79 14.95 7.41
C LYS A 467 -10.98 14.77 6.47
N GLU A 468 -11.77 13.71 6.63
CA GLU A 468 -13.01 13.49 5.88
C GLU A 468 -14.09 14.50 6.27
N LEU A 469 -14.27 14.76 7.57
CA LEU A 469 -15.15 15.82 8.09
C LEU A 469 -14.71 17.20 7.59
N ASP A 470 -13.43 17.54 7.70
CA ASP A 470 -12.87 18.80 7.21
C ASP A 470 -13.10 18.97 5.70
N ARG A 471 -13.00 17.88 4.94
CA ARG A 471 -13.23 17.89 3.49
C ARG A 471 -14.70 18.05 3.15
N ASP A 472 -15.59 17.42 3.90
CA ASP A 472 -17.04 17.60 3.73
C ASP A 472 -17.42 19.04 4.06
N ASN A 473 -16.91 19.58 5.16
CA ASN A 473 -17.07 20.99 5.54
C ASN A 473 -16.45 21.93 4.49
N ALA A 474 -15.25 21.65 3.98
CA ALA A 474 -14.62 22.45 2.93
C ALA A 474 -15.40 22.40 1.62
N ARG A 475 -15.99 21.25 1.26
CA ARG A 475 -16.88 21.12 0.10
C ARG A 475 -18.14 21.95 0.29
N LYS A 476 -18.76 21.87 1.47
CA LYS A 476 -19.96 22.63 1.83
C LYS A 476 -19.71 24.13 1.89
N ASN A 477 -18.48 24.55 2.21
CA ASN A 477 -18.09 25.96 2.41
C ASN A 477 -17.13 26.50 1.33
N TRP A 478 -16.95 25.79 0.22
CA TRP A 478 -16.06 26.16 -0.90
C TRP A 478 -14.63 26.56 -0.49
N LYS A 479 -14.09 25.92 0.54
CA LYS A 479 -12.70 26.12 1.00
C LYS A 479 -11.73 25.18 0.26
N GLU A 480 -10.42 25.40 0.41
CA GLU A 480 -9.40 24.52 -0.16
C GLU A 480 -9.63 23.06 0.29
N ILE A 481 -9.89 22.17 -0.67
CA ILE A 481 -10.13 20.76 -0.39
C ILE A 481 -8.78 20.04 -0.28
N GLY A 482 -8.28 19.90 0.93
CA GLY A 482 -7.02 19.18 1.19
C GLY A 482 -7.04 17.74 0.67
N LYS A 483 -5.95 17.28 0.02
CA LYS A 483 -5.83 15.92 -0.55
C LYS A 483 -5.78 14.86 0.57
N ILE A 484 -6.88 14.13 0.77
CA ILE A 484 -6.88 12.94 1.66
C ILE A 484 -5.99 11.81 1.12
N LYS A 485 -5.81 11.76 -0.21
CA LYS A 485 -4.95 10.78 -0.88
C LYS A 485 -3.52 10.81 -0.37
N ASP A 486 -2.96 12.00 -0.14
CA ASP A 486 -1.58 12.18 0.31
C ASP A 486 -1.43 11.72 1.78
N LEU A 487 -2.44 11.99 2.62
CA LEU A 487 -2.48 11.51 4.00
C LEU A 487 -2.57 9.98 4.05
N LYS A 488 -3.46 9.38 3.22
CA LYS A 488 -3.58 7.92 3.08
C LYS A 488 -2.28 7.30 2.56
N GLU A 489 -1.59 7.93 1.61
CA GLU A 489 -0.29 7.47 1.12
C GLU A 489 0.80 7.50 2.20
N GLY A 490 0.86 8.61 2.95
CA GLY A 490 1.77 8.76 4.10
C GLY A 490 1.54 7.66 5.14
N TYR A 491 0.29 7.48 5.57
CA TYR A 491 -0.12 6.38 6.45
C TYR A 491 0.35 5.01 5.93
N LEU A 492 -0.05 4.65 4.71
CA LEU A 492 0.27 3.34 4.12
C LEU A 492 1.79 3.11 4.01
N SER A 493 2.57 4.15 3.70
CA SER A 493 4.04 4.04 3.65
C SER A 493 4.66 3.66 4.99
N LEU A 494 4.09 4.16 6.10
CA LEU A 494 4.56 3.81 7.44
C LEU A 494 4.17 2.38 7.80
N VAL A 495 2.95 1.97 7.48
CA VAL A 495 2.49 0.59 7.74
C VAL A 495 3.29 -0.42 6.93
N VAL A 496 3.49 -0.18 5.63
CA VAL A 496 4.30 -1.03 4.76
C VAL A 496 5.74 -1.16 5.28
N HIS A 497 6.30 -0.07 5.85
CA HIS A 497 7.63 -0.11 6.46
C HIS A 497 7.66 -1.01 7.70
N GLU A 498 6.69 -0.90 8.60
CA GLU A 498 6.61 -1.75 9.80
C GLU A 498 6.36 -3.22 9.44
N ILE A 499 5.49 -3.51 8.48
CA ILE A 499 5.27 -4.89 7.99
C ILE A 499 6.54 -5.45 7.35
N ALA A 500 7.25 -4.67 6.53
CA ALA A 500 8.51 -5.12 5.93
C ALA A 500 9.58 -5.45 6.99
N LYS A 501 9.62 -4.73 8.12
CA LYS A 501 10.47 -5.10 9.26
C LYS A 501 10.05 -6.43 9.88
N LEU A 502 8.75 -6.66 10.06
CA LEU A 502 8.25 -7.93 10.61
C LEU A 502 8.62 -9.12 9.71
N VAL A 503 8.53 -8.96 8.38
CA VAL A 503 8.94 -9.97 7.40
C VAL A 503 10.41 -10.36 7.61
N VAL A 504 11.30 -9.39 7.76
CA VAL A 504 12.74 -9.64 7.97
C VAL A 504 13.00 -10.20 9.37
N LYS A 505 12.38 -9.61 10.41
CA LYS A 505 12.55 -9.99 11.81
C LYS A 505 12.20 -11.46 12.06
N TYR A 506 11.11 -11.93 11.45
CA TYR A 506 10.55 -13.27 11.71
C TYR A 506 10.76 -14.26 10.56
N ASN A 507 11.52 -13.88 9.52
CA ASN A 507 11.67 -14.66 8.28
C ASN A 507 10.30 -15.15 7.76
N ALA A 508 9.34 -14.24 7.71
CA ALA A 508 7.93 -14.59 7.60
C ALA A 508 7.39 -14.50 6.16
N ILE A 509 6.37 -15.33 5.88
CA ILE A 509 5.49 -15.09 4.73
C ILE A 509 4.37 -14.12 5.14
N ILE A 510 3.75 -13.48 4.15
CA ILE A 510 2.58 -12.64 4.34
C ILE A 510 1.36 -13.35 3.79
N THR A 511 0.27 -13.36 4.55
CA THR A 511 -1.02 -13.87 4.14
C THR A 511 -2.07 -12.77 4.25
N MET A 512 -2.85 -12.59 3.18
CA MET A 512 -3.91 -11.59 3.12
C MET A 512 -5.13 -12.13 2.40
N GLU A 513 -6.26 -11.47 2.59
CA GLU A 513 -7.51 -11.88 1.97
C GLU A 513 -7.53 -11.71 0.44
N ASP A 514 -7.96 -12.77 -0.25
CA ASP A 514 -8.36 -12.73 -1.66
C ASP A 514 -9.73 -12.06 -1.80
N LEU A 515 -9.69 -10.73 -1.94
CA LEU A 515 -10.87 -9.94 -2.22
C LEU A 515 -11.28 -10.12 -3.69
N ASN A 516 -12.04 -11.18 -4.01
CA ASN A 516 -12.62 -11.37 -5.33
C ASN A 516 -13.49 -10.17 -5.78
N GLN A 517 -13.64 -9.96 -7.10
CA GLN A 517 -14.37 -8.79 -7.66
C GLN A 517 -15.83 -8.67 -7.19
N GLY A 518 -16.49 -9.80 -6.84
CA GLY A 518 -17.86 -9.82 -6.33
C GLY A 518 -17.99 -9.31 -4.89
N PHE A 519 -17.06 -9.71 -4.01
CA PHE A 519 -17.01 -9.24 -2.61
C PHE A 519 -16.70 -7.73 -2.54
N LYS A 520 -15.92 -7.23 -3.52
CA LYS A 520 -15.57 -5.81 -3.71
C LYS A 520 -16.73 -4.90 -4.17
N ARG A 521 -17.90 -5.42 -4.58
CA ARG A 521 -19.02 -4.61 -5.11
C ARG A 521 -19.98 -4.07 -4.06
N GLY A 522 -20.14 -4.76 -2.92
CA GLY A 522 -21.22 -4.46 -1.96
C GLY A 522 -20.91 -3.41 -0.89
N ARG A 523 -19.63 -3.19 -0.53
CA ARG A 523 -19.26 -2.37 0.65
C ARG A 523 -18.40 -1.13 0.39
N PHE A 524 -17.74 -0.99 -0.77
CA PHE A 524 -16.53 -0.14 -0.83
C PHE A 524 -16.42 0.74 -2.09
N LYS A 525 -17.10 1.89 -2.15
CA LYS A 525 -16.85 2.90 -3.20
C LYS A 525 -15.62 3.80 -2.91
N VAL A 526 -15.25 4.02 -1.65
CA VAL A 526 -14.12 4.91 -1.26
C VAL A 526 -12.88 4.13 -0.76
N GLU A 527 -13.06 2.97 -0.12
CA GLU A 527 -11.98 2.19 0.52
C GLU A 527 -11.25 1.21 -0.40
N ARG A 528 -11.88 0.77 -1.51
CA ARG A 528 -11.26 -0.14 -2.49
C ARG A 528 -9.93 0.40 -3.03
N GLN A 529 -9.79 1.72 -3.16
CA GLN A 529 -8.55 2.36 -3.61
C GLN A 529 -7.44 2.30 -2.57
N VAL A 530 -7.78 2.33 -1.27
CA VAL A 530 -6.79 2.30 -0.18
C VAL A 530 -6.17 0.92 -0.08
N TYR A 531 -6.98 -0.13 -0.14
CA TYR A 531 -6.52 -1.52 -0.08
C TYR A 531 -5.69 -1.92 -1.30
N GLN A 532 -6.14 -1.57 -2.51
CA GLN A 532 -5.35 -1.82 -3.73
C GLN A 532 -4.01 -1.06 -3.71
N LYS A 533 -4.02 0.17 -3.17
CA LYS A 533 -2.80 0.96 -3.02
C LYS A 533 -1.86 0.35 -1.97
N PHE A 534 -2.39 -0.13 -0.85
CA PHE A 534 -1.62 -0.85 0.16
C PHE A 534 -0.94 -2.08 -0.45
N GLU A 535 -1.70 -2.94 -1.14
CA GLU A 535 -1.17 -4.14 -1.83
C GLU A 535 -0.06 -3.75 -2.82
N THR A 536 -0.29 -2.73 -3.64
CA THR A 536 0.70 -2.25 -4.62
C THR A 536 1.96 -1.73 -3.94
N MET A 537 1.83 -0.93 -2.87
CA MET A 537 2.96 -0.37 -2.14
C MET A 537 3.77 -1.46 -1.43
N LEU A 538 3.09 -2.46 -0.85
CA LEU A 538 3.75 -3.61 -0.22
C LEU A 538 4.49 -4.46 -1.25
N ILE A 539 3.85 -4.82 -2.37
CA ILE A 539 4.50 -5.55 -3.47
C ILE A 539 5.72 -4.79 -3.98
N ASN A 540 5.60 -3.48 -4.23
CA ASN A 540 6.73 -2.68 -4.72
C ASN A 540 7.86 -2.57 -3.70
N LYS A 541 7.54 -2.45 -2.40
CA LYS A 541 8.55 -2.40 -1.33
C LYS A 541 9.28 -3.73 -1.20
N LEU A 542 8.59 -4.85 -1.34
CA LEU A 542 9.16 -6.20 -1.24
C LEU A 542 9.86 -6.65 -2.54
N ASN A 543 9.63 -5.97 -3.67
CA ASN A 543 10.33 -6.25 -4.92
C ASN A 543 11.80 -5.85 -4.85
N TYR A 544 12.11 -4.82 -4.05
CA TYR A 544 13.47 -4.46 -3.67
C TYR A 544 13.49 -3.84 -2.26
N LEU A 545 13.56 -4.71 -1.26
CA LEU A 545 13.55 -4.34 0.14
C LEU A 545 14.97 -4.05 0.63
N VAL A 546 15.22 -2.77 0.95
CA VAL A 546 16.47 -2.28 1.53
C VAL A 546 16.25 -1.86 2.97
N ASP A 547 17.09 -2.37 3.86
CA ASP A 547 17.35 -1.79 5.17
C ASP A 547 18.48 -0.76 5.05
N LYS A 548 18.19 0.47 5.50
CA LYS A 548 19.12 1.59 5.40
C LYS A 548 20.19 1.57 6.49
N ASP A 549 20.02 0.72 7.50
CA ASP A 549 20.91 0.64 8.65
C ASP A 549 22.01 -0.41 8.45
N LEU A 550 21.91 -1.21 7.38
CA LEU A 550 22.92 -2.18 6.97
C LEU A 550 23.95 -1.56 6.02
N ALA A 551 25.15 -2.18 5.97
CA ALA A 551 26.15 -1.85 4.96
C ALA A 551 25.59 -2.09 3.56
N VAL A 552 26.00 -1.27 2.58
CA VAL A 552 25.40 -1.28 1.24
C VAL A 552 25.57 -2.62 0.51
N ASP A 553 26.64 -3.36 0.78
CA ASP A 553 27.01 -4.62 0.13
C ASP A 553 26.64 -5.89 0.95
N GLN A 554 26.08 -5.72 2.14
CA GLN A 554 25.54 -6.81 2.96
C GLN A 554 24.16 -7.24 2.47
N GLU A 555 23.76 -8.49 2.72
CA GLU A 555 22.38 -8.97 2.50
C GLU A 555 21.34 -8.07 3.17
N GLY A 556 20.32 -7.64 2.41
CA GLY A 556 19.33 -6.65 2.85
C GLY A 556 19.81 -5.19 2.74
N GLY A 557 21.10 -4.96 2.50
CA GLY A 557 21.68 -3.66 2.20
C GLY A 557 21.32 -3.13 0.81
N LEU A 558 21.73 -1.90 0.50
CA LEU A 558 21.27 -1.18 -0.69
C LEU A 558 21.60 -1.84 -2.04
N LEU A 559 22.75 -2.51 -2.16
CA LEU A 559 23.22 -3.23 -3.35
C LEU A 559 22.87 -4.73 -3.31
N ARG A 560 22.30 -5.23 -2.21
CA ARG A 560 21.82 -6.61 -2.07
C ARG A 560 20.46 -6.66 -1.39
N GLY A 561 19.56 -5.78 -1.82
CA GLY A 561 18.20 -5.71 -1.29
C GLY A 561 17.42 -7.00 -1.56
N TYR A 562 16.55 -7.39 -0.64
CA TYR A 562 15.74 -8.61 -0.81
C TYR A 562 14.71 -8.44 -1.93
N GLN A 563 14.52 -9.47 -2.74
CA GLN A 563 13.48 -9.53 -3.78
C GLN A 563 12.47 -10.62 -3.43
N LEU A 564 11.50 -10.29 -2.59
CA LEU A 564 10.52 -11.23 -2.06
C LEU A 564 9.24 -11.29 -2.90
N THR A 565 9.06 -10.36 -3.84
CA THR A 565 7.91 -10.30 -4.76
C THR A 565 8.36 -9.97 -6.18
N TYR A 566 7.53 -10.32 -7.16
CA TYR A 566 7.62 -9.80 -8.53
C TYR A 566 6.63 -8.64 -8.70
N ILE A 567 6.84 -7.77 -9.69
CA ILE A 567 5.87 -6.72 -10.02
C ILE A 567 4.89 -7.27 -11.07
N PRO A 568 3.60 -7.50 -10.74
CA PRO A 568 2.62 -7.94 -11.72
C PRO A 568 2.24 -6.80 -12.68
N GLU A 569 1.83 -7.12 -13.92
CA GLU A 569 1.32 -6.13 -14.88
C GLU A 569 0.10 -5.38 -14.34
N SER A 570 -0.78 -6.10 -13.63
CA SER A 570 -1.85 -5.49 -12.82
C SER A 570 -2.30 -6.45 -11.73
N LEU A 571 -2.92 -5.90 -10.68
CA LEU A 571 -3.54 -6.70 -9.61
C LEU A 571 -4.67 -7.62 -10.11
N LYS A 572 -5.16 -7.47 -11.34
CA LYS A 572 -6.19 -8.35 -11.92
C LYS A 572 -5.62 -9.68 -12.39
N VAL A 573 -4.33 -9.72 -12.73
CA VAL A 573 -3.63 -10.92 -13.21
C VAL A 573 -2.92 -11.65 -12.05
N LEU A 574 -3.06 -11.11 -10.83
CA LEU A 574 -2.49 -11.70 -9.64
C LEU A 574 -3.25 -12.99 -9.32
N GLY A 575 -2.51 -14.10 -9.25
CA GLY A 575 -3.04 -15.34 -8.73
C GLY A 575 -3.06 -15.34 -7.19
N ARG A 576 -2.98 -16.53 -6.59
CA ARG A 576 -2.97 -16.69 -5.13
C ARG A 576 -1.62 -16.45 -4.46
N GLN A 577 -0.58 -16.20 -5.25
CA GLN A 577 0.77 -15.99 -4.75
C GLN A 577 1.48 -14.89 -5.55
N CYS A 578 2.10 -13.97 -4.83
CA CYS A 578 3.09 -13.03 -5.33
C CYS A 578 4.36 -13.14 -4.48
N GLY A 579 5.25 -14.06 -4.85
CA GLY A 579 6.45 -14.40 -4.08
C GLY A 579 6.09 -14.85 -2.66
N TYR A 580 6.47 -14.06 -1.67
CA TYR A 580 6.20 -14.31 -0.24
C TYR A 580 4.82 -13.80 0.24
N ILE A 581 4.00 -13.23 -0.66
CA ILE A 581 2.62 -12.84 -0.36
C ILE A 581 1.65 -13.91 -0.87
N PHE A 582 0.77 -14.40 0.00
CA PHE A 582 -0.26 -15.39 -0.28
C PHE A 582 -1.66 -14.80 -0.08
N TYR A 583 -2.60 -15.19 -0.94
CA TYR A 583 -3.98 -14.70 -0.95
C TYR A 583 -4.96 -15.83 -0.62
N VAL A 584 -5.60 -15.74 0.55
CA VAL A 584 -6.48 -16.78 1.11
C VAL A 584 -7.96 -16.36 1.10
N PRO A 585 -8.91 -17.31 1.09
CA PRO A 585 -10.34 -16.97 1.08
C PRO A 585 -10.80 -16.21 2.35
N VAL A 586 -11.64 -15.21 2.16
CA VAL A 586 -12.21 -14.32 3.23
C VAL A 586 -13.20 -15.02 4.17
N ALA A 587 -13.84 -16.10 3.71
CA ALA A 587 -14.91 -16.73 4.49
C ALA A 587 -14.40 -17.34 5.80
N TYR A 588 -15.13 -17.15 6.90
CA TYR A 588 -14.85 -17.76 8.21
C TYR A 588 -13.49 -17.40 8.83
N THR A 589 -13.10 -16.12 8.76
CA THR A 589 -11.89 -15.58 9.42
C THR A 589 -12.21 -14.76 10.66
N SER A 590 -13.16 -13.82 10.60
CA SER A 590 -13.44 -12.96 11.77
C SER A 590 -14.52 -13.50 12.72
N LYS A 591 -15.54 -14.18 12.19
CA LYS A 591 -16.69 -14.71 12.97
C LYS A 591 -16.53 -16.21 13.24
N ILE A 592 -15.45 -16.57 13.93
CA ILE A 592 -15.08 -17.93 14.28
C ILE A 592 -14.42 -17.90 15.65
N ASP A 593 -14.66 -18.92 16.47
CA ASP A 593 -13.93 -19.11 17.72
C ASP A 593 -12.49 -19.57 17.40
N PRO A 594 -11.44 -18.81 17.76
CA PRO A 594 -10.05 -19.17 17.46
C PRO A 594 -9.56 -20.41 18.22
N THR A 595 -10.22 -20.80 19.32
CA THR A 595 -9.79 -21.89 20.20
C THR A 595 -10.44 -23.24 19.87
N THR A 596 -11.63 -23.21 19.25
CA THR A 596 -12.42 -24.41 18.91
C THR A 596 -12.76 -24.53 17.42
N GLY A 597 -12.70 -23.45 16.65
CA GLY A 597 -13.15 -23.40 15.27
C GLY A 597 -14.68 -23.37 15.10
N PHE A 598 -15.43 -23.08 16.16
CA PHE A 598 -16.89 -22.96 16.12
C PHE A 598 -17.35 -21.77 15.25
N VAL A 599 -18.39 -21.97 14.44
CA VAL A 599 -19.03 -20.93 13.60
C VAL A 599 -20.54 -21.12 13.54
N ALA A 600 -21.31 -20.03 13.61
CA ALA A 600 -22.76 -20.12 13.43
C ALA A 600 -23.14 -20.20 11.93
N ILE A 601 -23.66 -21.34 11.47
CA ILE A 601 -24.06 -21.57 10.06
C ILE A 601 -25.57 -21.77 9.83
N PHE A 602 -26.39 -21.55 10.85
CA PHE A 602 -27.84 -21.72 10.80
C PHE A 602 -28.51 -20.81 9.75
N ASN A 603 -29.38 -21.38 8.92
CA ASN A 603 -30.26 -20.62 8.04
C ASN A 603 -31.64 -20.44 8.70
N TYR A 604 -31.76 -19.40 9.54
CA TYR A 604 -32.97 -19.13 10.33
C TYR A 604 -34.26 -18.92 9.53
N LYS A 605 -34.18 -18.65 8.21
CA LYS A 605 -35.34 -18.51 7.32
C LYS A 605 -35.83 -19.85 6.76
N GLY A 606 -35.01 -20.90 6.86
CA GLY A 606 -35.28 -22.22 6.28
C GLY A 606 -36.11 -23.13 7.18
N MET A 607 -36.38 -22.74 8.43
CA MET A 607 -37.14 -23.53 9.42
C MET A 607 -38.13 -22.63 10.15
N THR A 608 -39.26 -23.20 10.57
CA THR A 608 -40.18 -22.51 11.47
C THR A 608 -39.52 -22.26 12.83
N ASP A 609 -40.16 -21.46 13.69
CA ASP A 609 -39.61 -21.19 15.03
C ASP A 609 -39.66 -22.44 15.91
N LYS A 610 -40.74 -23.22 15.82
CA LYS A 610 -40.92 -24.50 16.53
C LYS A 610 -39.89 -25.53 16.06
N ASP A 611 -39.83 -25.82 14.75
CA ASP A 611 -38.92 -26.84 14.21
C ASP A 611 -37.46 -26.55 14.59
N PHE A 612 -37.05 -25.28 14.57
CA PHE A 612 -35.70 -24.89 14.94
C PHE A 612 -35.36 -25.23 16.40
N VAL A 613 -36.29 -24.98 17.33
CA VAL A 613 -36.04 -25.24 18.77
C VAL A 613 -36.14 -26.72 19.09
N THR A 614 -37.05 -27.46 18.47
CA THR A 614 -37.19 -28.90 18.68
C THR A 614 -36.11 -29.73 17.97
N SER A 615 -35.27 -29.12 17.11
CA SER A 615 -34.12 -29.77 16.46
C SER A 615 -32.86 -29.83 17.35
N PHE A 616 -32.85 -29.17 18.51
CA PHE A 616 -31.79 -29.33 19.50
C PHE A 616 -31.85 -30.74 20.11
N ASP A 617 -30.69 -31.29 20.45
CA ASP A 617 -30.60 -32.60 21.10
C ASP A 617 -31.01 -32.52 22.58
N SER A 618 -30.66 -31.41 23.25
CA SER A 618 -31.12 -31.10 24.60
C SER A 618 -30.99 -29.61 24.92
N ILE A 619 -31.84 -29.10 25.83
CA ILE A 619 -31.68 -27.77 26.43
C ILE A 619 -31.79 -27.91 27.95
N LYS A 620 -30.67 -27.74 28.66
CA LYS A 620 -30.57 -28.02 30.11
C LYS A 620 -29.89 -26.89 30.86
N TYR A 621 -30.24 -26.74 32.13
CA TYR A 621 -29.50 -25.87 33.03
C TYR A 621 -28.30 -26.63 33.62
N ASP A 622 -27.11 -26.05 33.48
CA ASP A 622 -25.86 -26.53 34.07
C ASP A 622 -25.65 -25.82 35.41
N ASP A 623 -25.99 -26.50 36.50
CA ASP A 623 -25.88 -25.97 37.87
C ASP A 623 -24.43 -25.64 38.27
N GLU A 624 -23.44 -26.37 37.76
CA GLU A 624 -22.03 -26.14 38.09
C GLU A 624 -21.56 -24.78 37.54
N ARG A 625 -22.01 -24.44 36.33
CA ARG A 625 -21.62 -23.20 35.64
C ARG A 625 -22.62 -22.07 35.84
N GLY A 626 -23.85 -22.38 36.25
CA GLY A 626 -24.95 -21.44 36.34
C GLY A 626 -25.43 -20.92 34.98
N LEU A 627 -25.33 -21.75 33.93
CA LEU A 627 -25.62 -21.40 32.54
C LEU A 627 -26.60 -22.40 31.91
N PHE A 628 -27.26 -22.03 30.81
CA PHE A 628 -28.03 -22.99 30.01
C PHE A 628 -27.17 -23.54 28.88
N ALA A 629 -27.15 -24.87 28.76
CA ALA A 629 -26.46 -25.63 27.72
C ALA A 629 -27.46 -26.06 26.64
N PHE A 630 -27.15 -25.77 25.38
CA PHE A 630 -27.91 -26.15 24.20
C PHE A 630 -27.04 -27.11 23.39
N GLU A 631 -27.36 -28.40 23.44
CA GLU A 631 -26.68 -29.44 22.67
C GLU A 631 -27.36 -29.60 21.32
N PHE A 632 -26.56 -29.68 20.25
CA PHE A 632 -27.11 -29.88 18.91
C PHE A 632 -26.11 -30.51 17.94
N ASP A 633 -26.67 -31.12 16.90
CA ASP A 633 -25.99 -31.53 15.68
C ASP A 633 -26.42 -30.65 14.50
N TYR A 634 -25.48 -30.04 13.78
CA TYR A 634 -25.79 -29.25 12.57
C TYR A 634 -26.60 -30.01 11.52
N GLU A 635 -26.51 -31.35 11.47
CA GLU A 635 -27.28 -32.18 10.53
C GLU A 635 -28.80 -32.09 10.77
N ASN A 636 -29.22 -31.75 11.99
CA ASN A 636 -30.63 -31.57 12.34
C ASN A 636 -31.20 -30.21 11.91
N PHE A 637 -30.36 -29.31 11.36
CA PHE A 637 -30.74 -27.94 11.03
C PHE A 637 -30.59 -27.63 9.54
N VAL A 638 -31.42 -26.73 9.02
CA VAL A 638 -31.17 -26.12 7.71
C VAL A 638 -30.02 -25.13 7.85
N THR A 639 -28.88 -25.44 7.21
CA THR A 639 -27.68 -24.61 7.22
C THR A 639 -27.45 -23.91 5.88
N HIS A 640 -26.47 -23.01 5.82
CA HIS A 640 -26.04 -22.35 4.59
C HIS A 640 -25.25 -23.26 3.61
N LYS A 641 -25.46 -24.59 3.66
CA LYS A 641 -24.79 -25.62 2.82
C LYS A 641 -23.26 -25.54 2.90
N VAL A 642 -22.75 -25.56 4.12
CA VAL A 642 -21.31 -25.49 4.42
C VAL A 642 -20.90 -26.85 4.97
N GLU A 643 -19.91 -27.49 4.35
CA GLU A 643 -19.34 -28.73 4.86
C GLU A 643 -18.44 -28.43 6.06
N MET A 644 -18.77 -29.02 7.21
CA MET A 644 -18.05 -28.88 8.49
C MET A 644 -17.26 -30.16 8.80
N ALA A 645 -16.19 -30.04 9.59
CA ALA A 645 -15.47 -31.22 10.10
C ALA A 645 -16.08 -31.75 11.40
N ARG A 646 -16.67 -30.86 12.21
CA ARG A 646 -17.40 -31.18 13.44
C ARG A 646 -18.82 -30.61 13.39
N ASN A 647 -19.82 -31.49 13.52
CA ASN A 647 -21.24 -31.11 13.50
C ASN A 647 -21.87 -30.95 14.90
N LYS A 648 -21.38 -31.71 15.89
CA LYS A 648 -21.94 -31.72 17.26
C LYS A 648 -21.28 -30.67 18.15
N TRP A 649 -22.12 -29.82 18.76
CA TRP A 649 -21.70 -28.71 19.60
C TRP A 649 -22.64 -28.53 20.79
N THR A 650 -22.08 -27.99 21.87
CA THR A 650 -22.84 -27.48 23.01
C THR A 650 -22.57 -25.98 23.11
N VAL A 651 -23.60 -25.16 22.97
CA VAL A 651 -23.50 -23.71 23.15
C VAL A 651 -24.14 -23.29 24.46
N TYR A 652 -23.53 -22.34 25.14
CA TYR A 652 -23.96 -21.87 26.45
C TYR A 652 -24.42 -20.42 26.39
N THR A 653 -25.28 -20.03 27.35
CA THR A 653 -25.67 -18.62 27.60
C THR A 653 -24.54 -17.77 28.21
N TYR A 654 -23.29 -18.06 27.87
CA TYR A 654 -22.09 -17.43 28.43
C TYR A 654 -21.87 -16.01 27.89
N GLY A 655 -21.62 -15.09 28.82
CA GLY A 655 -21.25 -13.70 28.57
C GLY A 655 -22.39 -12.81 28.08
N GLU A 656 -22.14 -11.51 28.06
CA GLU A 656 -23.08 -10.53 27.54
C GLU A 656 -22.99 -10.42 26.00
N ARG A 657 -24.04 -9.89 25.37
CA ARG A 657 -24.05 -9.56 23.93
C ARG A 657 -24.46 -8.12 23.69
N ILE A 658 -23.98 -7.55 22.59
CA ILE A 658 -24.37 -6.21 22.16
C ILE A 658 -25.48 -6.32 21.11
N LYS A 659 -26.66 -5.79 21.43
CA LYS A 659 -27.82 -5.76 20.54
C LYS A 659 -28.07 -4.35 20.05
N ARG A 660 -28.22 -4.17 18.74
CA ARG A 660 -28.58 -2.87 18.15
C ARG A 660 -30.07 -2.83 17.92
N LYS A 661 -30.75 -1.83 18.47
CA LYS A 661 -32.18 -1.61 18.18
C LYS A 661 -32.32 -0.95 16.82
N PHE A 662 -33.35 -1.32 16.07
CA PHE A 662 -33.72 -0.64 14.84
C PHE A 662 -35.02 0.12 15.10
N LYS A 663 -34.98 1.46 15.01
CA LYS A 663 -36.11 2.34 15.31
C LYS A 663 -36.20 3.44 14.26
N ASN A 664 -37.41 3.69 13.73
CA ASN A 664 -37.69 4.75 12.75
C ASN A 664 -36.78 4.73 11.50
N GLY A 665 -36.42 3.55 10.99
CA GLY A 665 -35.57 3.43 9.80
C GLY A 665 -34.07 3.63 10.06
N LEU A 666 -33.66 3.85 11.31
CA LEU A 666 -32.27 4.02 11.73
C LEU A 666 -31.88 2.94 12.75
N TRP A 667 -30.62 2.53 12.69
CA TRP A 667 -30.01 1.73 13.75
C TRP A 667 -29.74 2.65 14.95
N ASP A 668 -30.48 2.41 16.03
CA ASP A 668 -30.52 3.17 17.28
C ASP A 668 -29.40 2.70 18.25
N THR A 669 -29.55 3.04 19.54
CA THR A 669 -28.71 2.65 20.68
C THR A 669 -28.38 1.16 20.74
N ALA A 670 -27.14 0.88 21.15
CA ALA A 670 -26.65 -0.46 21.43
C ALA A 670 -26.89 -0.77 22.91
N GLU A 671 -27.48 -1.93 23.22
CA GLU A 671 -27.72 -2.39 24.58
C GLU A 671 -26.93 -3.66 24.88
N LYS A 672 -26.50 -3.80 26.13
CA LYS A 672 -25.94 -5.04 26.66
C LYS A 672 -27.06 -5.98 27.07
N VAL A 673 -26.91 -7.24 26.71
CA VAL A 673 -27.87 -8.31 26.95
C VAL A 673 -27.19 -9.42 27.74
N ASP A 674 -27.68 -9.69 28.95
CA ASP A 674 -27.36 -10.90 29.70
C ASP A 674 -28.21 -12.07 29.18
N LEU A 675 -27.56 -13.02 28.53
CA LEU A 675 -28.21 -14.17 27.88
C LEU A 675 -28.82 -15.14 28.89
N THR A 676 -28.16 -15.34 30.04
CA THR A 676 -28.64 -16.29 31.06
C THR A 676 -29.87 -15.72 31.76
N TYR A 677 -29.84 -14.43 32.10
CA TYR A 677 -31.01 -13.74 32.63
C TYR A 677 -32.19 -13.76 31.65
N GLN A 678 -31.93 -13.51 30.35
CA GLN A 678 -32.98 -13.58 29.34
C GLN A 678 -33.59 -14.98 29.24
N MET A 679 -32.77 -16.04 29.27
CA MET A 679 -33.28 -17.40 29.28
C MET A 679 -34.18 -17.65 30.50
N ARG A 680 -33.76 -17.26 31.71
CA ARG A 680 -34.58 -17.40 32.93
C ARG A 680 -35.91 -16.67 32.80
N SER A 681 -35.89 -15.43 32.30
CA SER A 681 -37.10 -14.63 32.11
C SER A 681 -38.07 -15.25 31.09
N ILE A 682 -37.55 -15.89 30.04
CA ILE A 682 -38.37 -16.65 29.08
C ILE A 682 -39.02 -17.84 29.79
N LEU A 683 -38.24 -18.66 30.50
CA LEU A 683 -38.76 -19.86 31.16
C LEU A 683 -39.78 -19.53 32.26
N GLU A 684 -39.53 -18.50 33.07
CA GLU A 684 -40.46 -18.03 34.11
C GLU A 684 -41.79 -17.56 33.54
N LYS A 685 -41.78 -16.89 32.38
CA LYS A 685 -42.99 -16.42 31.68
C LYS A 685 -43.89 -17.56 31.23
N TYR A 686 -43.32 -18.73 30.93
CA TYR A 686 -44.04 -19.92 30.48
C TYR A 686 -44.13 -21.00 31.56
N GLU A 687 -43.79 -20.67 32.81
CA GLU A 687 -43.86 -21.58 33.98
C GLU A 687 -43.04 -22.88 33.80
N ILE A 688 -41.91 -22.84 33.10
CA ILE A 688 -41.02 -24.00 32.89
C ILE A 688 -40.00 -24.13 34.03
N GLU A 689 -39.90 -25.31 34.64
CA GLU A 689 -38.90 -25.62 35.65
C GLU A 689 -37.54 -25.99 35.00
N TYR A 690 -36.44 -25.40 35.48
CA TYR A 690 -35.10 -25.70 34.96
C TYR A 690 -34.06 -26.12 36.01
N ASN A 691 -34.28 -25.83 37.29
CA ASN A 691 -33.31 -26.03 38.39
C ASN A 691 -33.13 -27.48 38.87
N LYS A 692 -33.70 -28.47 38.17
CA LYS A 692 -33.63 -29.90 38.56
C LYS A 692 -32.95 -30.76 37.49
N GLY A 693 -32.21 -30.15 36.56
CA GLY A 693 -31.55 -30.85 35.45
C GLY A 693 -32.49 -31.43 34.39
N GLN A 694 -33.75 -30.99 34.38
CA GLN A 694 -34.78 -31.40 33.43
C GLN A 694 -34.44 -30.90 32.03
N ASP A 695 -34.81 -31.65 31.00
CA ASP A 695 -34.75 -31.13 29.64
C ASP A 695 -35.92 -30.15 29.41
N ILE A 696 -35.59 -28.94 28.99
CA ILE A 696 -36.58 -27.90 28.70
C ILE A 696 -37.40 -28.28 27.47
N LEU A 697 -36.85 -29.08 26.54
CA LEU A 697 -37.57 -29.51 25.34
C LEU A 697 -38.80 -30.36 25.66
N GLU A 698 -38.69 -31.28 26.62
CA GLU A 698 -39.81 -32.16 27.04
C GLU A 698 -40.98 -31.34 27.59
N GLN A 699 -40.69 -30.33 28.43
CA GLN A 699 -41.72 -29.45 28.98
C GLN A 699 -42.35 -28.54 27.91
N ILE A 700 -41.61 -28.14 26.87
CA ILE A 700 -42.16 -27.35 25.75
C ILE A 700 -43.19 -28.15 24.95
N GLU A 701 -43.09 -29.49 24.90
CA GLU A 701 -44.07 -30.35 24.24
C GLU A 701 -45.40 -30.46 25.00
N GLU A 702 -45.37 -30.28 26.32
CA GLU A 702 -46.55 -30.34 27.19
C GLU A 702 -47.38 -29.04 27.18
N LEU A 703 -46.82 -27.95 26.65
CA LEU A 703 -47.50 -26.65 26.53
C LEU A 703 -48.58 -26.66 25.43
N ASP A 704 -49.57 -25.77 25.57
CA ASP A 704 -50.53 -25.54 24.49
C ASP A 704 -49.87 -24.93 23.24
N GLU A 705 -50.47 -25.13 22.07
CA GLU A 705 -49.88 -24.73 20.78
C GLU A 705 -49.51 -23.24 20.70
N LYS A 706 -50.28 -22.35 21.36
CA LYS A 706 -49.99 -20.91 21.36
C LYS A 706 -48.79 -20.60 22.25
N ALA A 707 -48.72 -21.20 23.43
CA ALA A 707 -47.57 -21.07 24.33
C ALA A 707 -46.30 -21.65 23.70
N GLN A 708 -46.38 -22.84 23.09
CA GLN A 708 -45.28 -23.50 22.39
C GLN A 708 -44.72 -22.63 21.26
N ASN A 709 -45.58 -22.08 20.40
CA ASN A 709 -45.15 -21.17 19.34
C ASN A 709 -44.51 -19.88 19.88
N GLY A 710 -45.02 -19.37 21.01
CA GLY A 710 -44.47 -18.18 21.66
C GLY A 710 -43.07 -18.42 22.22
N ILE A 711 -42.90 -19.47 23.02
CA ILE A 711 -41.61 -19.77 23.66
C ILE A 711 -40.55 -20.16 22.63
N CYS A 712 -40.89 -20.98 21.62
CA CYS A 712 -39.93 -21.37 20.58
C CYS A 712 -39.44 -20.17 19.77
N LYS A 713 -40.32 -19.19 19.53
CA LYS A 713 -39.94 -17.92 18.90
C LYS A 713 -38.92 -17.17 19.76
N GLU A 714 -39.18 -17.00 21.05
CA GLU A 714 -38.28 -16.29 21.97
C GLU A 714 -36.94 -17.01 22.13
N ILE A 715 -36.93 -18.34 22.29
CA ILE A 715 -35.71 -19.15 22.35
C ILE A 715 -34.91 -19.04 21.05
N LYS A 716 -35.54 -19.11 19.86
CA LYS A 716 -34.83 -18.94 18.59
C LYS A 716 -34.18 -17.56 18.45
N TYR A 717 -34.83 -16.51 18.95
CA TYR A 717 -34.21 -15.18 19.00
C TYR A 717 -33.04 -15.13 19.99
N LEU A 718 -33.17 -15.77 21.15
CA LEU A 718 -32.08 -15.87 22.11
C LEU A 718 -30.89 -16.66 21.54
N VAL A 719 -31.13 -17.77 20.84
CA VAL A 719 -30.06 -18.55 20.19
C VAL A 719 -29.29 -17.71 19.18
N LYS A 720 -29.95 -16.84 18.41
CA LYS A 720 -29.27 -15.88 17.52
C LYS A 720 -28.30 -14.98 18.28
N ASP A 721 -28.70 -14.54 19.46
CA ASP A 721 -27.87 -13.70 20.33
C ASP A 721 -26.74 -14.54 20.97
N ILE A 722 -27.01 -15.77 21.45
CA ILE A 722 -26.01 -16.70 22.00
C ILE A 722 -24.86 -16.93 21.02
N VAL A 723 -25.18 -17.27 19.77
CA VAL A 723 -24.18 -17.58 18.74
C VAL A 723 -23.60 -16.35 18.03
N GLN A 724 -24.03 -15.14 18.42
CA GLN A 724 -23.42 -13.88 17.97
C GLN A 724 -22.06 -13.68 18.65
N MET A 725 -21.00 -14.25 18.07
CA MET A 725 -19.67 -14.17 18.67
C MET A 725 -19.06 -12.76 18.64
N ARG A 726 -19.15 -12.06 17.50
CA ARG A 726 -18.61 -10.71 17.36
C ARG A 726 -19.59 -9.68 17.92
N ASN A 727 -19.14 -8.88 18.89
CA ASN A 727 -19.95 -7.90 19.60
C ASN A 727 -19.28 -6.53 19.56
N SER A 728 -19.97 -5.54 18.96
CA SER A 728 -19.31 -4.32 18.52
C SER A 728 -20.18 -3.06 18.78
N LEU A 729 -19.67 -2.04 19.48
CA LEU A 729 -20.37 -0.77 19.72
C LEU A 729 -20.16 0.24 18.58
N PRO A 730 -21.18 0.98 18.11
CA PRO A 730 -21.04 1.91 16.98
C PRO A 730 -19.80 2.82 17.03
N ASP A 731 -19.20 3.19 15.89
CA ASP A 731 -17.95 3.99 15.82
C ASP A 731 -18.05 5.42 16.41
N ASN A 732 -19.24 5.84 16.81
CA ASN A 732 -19.52 7.09 17.53
C ASN A 732 -19.78 6.88 19.03
N ALA A 733 -19.67 5.66 19.53
CA ALA A 733 -19.71 5.36 20.95
C ALA A 733 -18.50 5.98 21.67
N VAL A 734 -18.64 6.25 22.97
CA VAL A 734 -17.58 6.82 23.82
C VAL A 734 -16.44 5.83 24.02
N GLU A 735 -16.77 4.54 24.05
CA GLU A 735 -15.82 3.43 24.18
C GLU A 735 -15.69 2.69 22.84
N ASP A 736 -14.46 2.42 22.41
CA ASP A 736 -14.20 1.51 21.29
C ASP A 736 -14.27 0.06 21.82
N TYR A 737 -15.30 -0.68 21.40
CA TYR A 737 -15.56 -2.04 21.87
C TYR A 737 -15.85 -2.95 20.68
N ASP A 738 -14.96 -3.93 20.41
CA ASP A 738 -15.10 -4.93 19.35
C ASP A 738 -14.59 -6.30 19.82
N ALA A 739 -15.42 -7.05 20.56
CA ALA A 739 -15.01 -8.31 21.17
C ALA A 739 -15.46 -9.52 20.36
N ILE A 740 -14.72 -10.63 20.51
CA ILE A 740 -15.21 -11.98 20.20
C ILE A 740 -15.47 -12.69 21.53
N ILE A 741 -16.69 -13.20 21.70
CA ILE A 741 -17.09 -14.02 22.84
C ILE A 741 -17.67 -15.33 22.29
N SER A 742 -17.00 -16.44 22.57
CA SER A 742 -17.44 -17.76 22.15
C SER A 742 -18.50 -18.30 23.11
N PRO A 743 -19.59 -18.88 22.60
CA PRO A 743 -20.55 -19.61 23.43
C PRO A 743 -20.14 -21.07 23.67
N VAL A 744 -18.95 -21.49 23.22
CA VAL A 744 -18.50 -22.89 23.29
C VAL A 744 -17.29 -23.01 24.22
N ILE A 745 -17.24 -24.11 24.95
CA ILE A 745 -16.12 -24.48 25.82
C ILE A 745 -15.05 -25.21 25.00
N ASN A 746 -13.78 -24.81 25.17
CA ASN A 746 -12.64 -25.46 24.55
C ASN A 746 -12.18 -26.71 25.33
N ASN A 747 -11.17 -27.43 24.81
CA ASN A 747 -10.66 -28.65 25.45
C ASN A 747 -10.05 -28.44 26.85
N ASN A 748 -9.76 -27.20 27.24
CA ASN A 748 -9.27 -26.85 28.57
C ASN A 748 -10.40 -26.50 29.55
N GLY A 749 -11.67 -26.59 29.12
CA GLY A 749 -12.82 -26.23 29.96
C GLY A 749 -13.13 -24.72 29.99
N GLU A 750 -12.59 -23.93 29.06
CA GLU A 750 -12.71 -22.47 29.05
C GLU A 750 -13.52 -21.95 27.85
N PHE A 751 -14.30 -20.88 28.07
CA PHE A 751 -14.84 -20.06 26.99
C PHE A 751 -13.78 -19.08 26.49
N PHE A 752 -13.72 -18.89 25.16
CA PHE A 752 -12.92 -17.81 24.59
C PHE A 752 -13.64 -16.47 24.72
N ASP A 753 -12.97 -15.47 25.29
CA ASP A 753 -13.48 -14.13 25.50
C ASP A 753 -12.33 -13.13 25.33
N SER A 754 -12.33 -12.38 24.23
CA SER A 754 -11.25 -11.47 23.89
C SER A 754 -11.13 -10.30 24.87
N THR A 755 -12.19 -9.99 25.64
CA THR A 755 -12.18 -8.91 26.64
C THR A 755 -11.26 -9.18 27.82
N ARG A 756 -10.84 -10.44 28.02
CA ARG A 756 -9.87 -10.83 29.05
C ARG A 756 -8.47 -10.30 28.78
N GLY A 757 -8.15 -9.97 27.52
CA GLY A 757 -6.86 -9.38 27.14
C GLY A 757 -5.68 -10.34 27.18
N ASP A 758 -5.94 -11.64 27.00
CA ASP A 758 -4.91 -12.68 26.92
C ASP A 758 -3.99 -12.44 25.69
N GLU A 759 -2.73 -12.05 25.91
CA GLU A 759 -1.80 -11.68 24.82
C GLU A 759 -1.46 -12.83 23.85
N ASP A 760 -1.59 -14.08 24.31
CA ASP A 760 -1.39 -15.31 23.52
C ASP A 760 -2.60 -15.66 22.65
N LYS A 761 -3.70 -14.91 22.77
CA LYS A 761 -4.93 -15.08 21.99
C LYS A 761 -5.32 -13.77 21.29
N PRO A 762 -6.27 -13.80 20.35
CA PRO A 762 -6.74 -12.57 19.71
C PRO A 762 -7.37 -11.60 20.72
N LEU A 763 -6.90 -10.35 20.75
CA LEU A 763 -7.36 -9.32 21.69
C LEU A 763 -8.73 -8.73 21.35
N ASP A 764 -9.10 -8.77 20.08
CA ASP A 764 -10.35 -8.23 19.56
C ASP A 764 -10.80 -8.97 18.29
N ALA A 765 -11.95 -8.59 17.73
CA ALA A 765 -12.51 -9.28 16.57
C ALA A 765 -11.70 -9.10 15.27
N ASP A 766 -10.99 -7.99 15.10
CA ASP A 766 -10.13 -7.76 13.93
C ASP A 766 -8.78 -8.48 14.11
N ALA A 767 -8.27 -8.56 15.34
CA ALA A 767 -7.15 -9.43 15.72
C ALA A 767 -7.47 -10.90 15.39
N ASN A 768 -8.70 -11.34 15.67
CA ASN A 768 -9.16 -12.69 15.36
C ASN A 768 -9.19 -12.95 13.85
N GLY A 769 -9.65 -11.95 13.08
CA GLY A 769 -9.58 -11.98 11.62
C GLY A 769 -8.14 -12.14 11.11
N ALA A 770 -7.21 -11.32 11.60
CA ALA A 770 -5.80 -11.39 11.21
C ALA A 770 -5.15 -12.72 11.61
N TYR A 771 -5.46 -13.22 12.81
CA TYR A 771 -5.00 -14.51 13.31
C TYR A 771 -5.50 -15.68 12.44
N CYS A 772 -6.80 -15.71 12.11
CA CYS A 772 -7.35 -16.76 11.25
C CYS A 772 -6.84 -16.68 9.81
N ILE A 773 -6.57 -15.47 9.29
CA ILE A 773 -5.87 -15.29 8.01
C ILE A 773 -4.46 -15.89 8.09
N ALA A 774 -3.73 -15.65 9.18
CA ALA A 774 -2.41 -16.25 9.41
C ALA A 774 -2.49 -17.78 9.48
N LEU A 775 -3.48 -18.35 10.20
CA LEU A 775 -3.70 -19.80 10.27
C LEU A 775 -3.99 -20.42 8.90
N LYS A 776 -4.71 -19.73 8.01
CA LYS A 776 -4.87 -20.17 6.62
C LYS A 776 -3.56 -20.15 5.84
N GLY A 777 -2.69 -19.17 6.11
CA GLY A 777 -1.32 -19.16 5.58
C GLY A 777 -0.49 -20.32 6.11
N LEU A 778 -0.63 -20.67 7.40
CA LEU A 778 0.02 -21.85 7.99
C LEU A 778 -0.46 -23.14 7.34
N TYR A 779 -1.75 -23.28 7.06
CA TYR A 779 -2.29 -24.38 6.26
C TYR A 779 -1.58 -24.48 4.90
N GLU A 780 -1.43 -23.37 4.17
CA GLU A 780 -0.73 -23.37 2.88
C GLU A 780 0.75 -23.76 3.02
N VAL A 781 1.46 -23.28 4.05
CA VAL A 781 2.84 -23.69 4.36
C VAL A 781 2.93 -25.20 4.57
N MET A 782 2.00 -25.79 5.33
CA MET A 782 1.95 -27.24 5.55
C MET A 782 1.67 -28.01 4.25
N GLN A 783 0.76 -27.53 3.40
CA GLN A 783 0.52 -28.15 2.09
C GLN A 783 1.74 -28.03 1.18
N ILE A 784 2.46 -26.91 1.23
CA ILE A 784 3.71 -26.74 0.49
C ILE A 784 4.72 -27.79 0.94
N LYS A 785 5.00 -27.88 2.24
CA LYS A 785 5.95 -28.86 2.80
C LYS A 785 5.57 -30.31 2.48
N LYS A 786 4.29 -30.65 2.61
CA LYS A 786 3.77 -32.01 2.36
C LYS A 786 3.87 -32.43 0.89
N ASN A 787 3.63 -31.51 -0.04
CA ASN A 787 3.53 -31.81 -1.47
C ASN A 787 4.76 -31.31 -2.26
N TRP A 788 5.83 -30.90 -1.59
CA TRP A 788 7.05 -30.45 -2.24
C TRP A 788 7.87 -31.64 -2.77
N ASN A 789 8.38 -31.50 -3.99
CA ASN A 789 9.30 -32.43 -4.61
C ASN A 789 10.33 -31.62 -5.41
N GLU A 790 11.62 -31.95 -5.30
CA GLU A 790 12.67 -31.25 -6.03
C GLU A 790 12.67 -31.53 -7.54
N GLU A 791 12.10 -32.66 -7.96
CA GLU A 791 12.10 -33.14 -9.34
C GLU A 791 10.87 -32.71 -10.14
N THR A 792 9.80 -32.26 -9.48
CA THR A 792 8.52 -31.93 -10.15
C THR A 792 8.02 -30.53 -9.79
N GLU A 793 7.24 -29.93 -10.69
CA GLU A 793 6.64 -28.63 -10.43
C GLU A 793 5.57 -28.74 -9.34
N PHE A 794 5.61 -27.82 -8.38
CA PHE A 794 4.64 -27.79 -7.29
C PHE A 794 3.20 -27.63 -7.82
N PRO A 795 2.27 -28.54 -7.46
CA PRO A 795 0.89 -28.50 -7.92
C PRO A 795 0.13 -27.29 -7.33
N ARG A 796 -0.02 -26.22 -8.13
CA ARG A 796 -0.66 -24.95 -7.70
C ARG A 796 -2.07 -25.08 -7.13
N LYS A 797 -2.78 -26.16 -7.47
CA LYS A 797 -4.10 -26.51 -6.93
C LYS A 797 -4.08 -26.78 -5.43
N GLU A 798 -2.94 -27.16 -4.85
CA GLU A 798 -2.80 -27.45 -3.42
C GLU A 798 -2.87 -26.17 -2.55
N LEU A 799 -2.63 -24.99 -3.15
CA LEU A 799 -2.90 -23.68 -2.50
C LEU A 799 -4.40 -23.32 -2.54
N LYS A 800 -5.29 -24.32 -2.62
CA LYS A 800 -6.73 -24.12 -2.56
C LYS A 800 -7.25 -24.62 -1.23
N ILE A 801 -7.78 -23.69 -0.46
CA ILE A 801 -8.45 -23.98 0.80
C ILE A 801 -9.95 -24.15 0.52
N ARG A 802 -10.47 -25.37 0.62
CA ARG A 802 -11.93 -25.61 0.66
C ARG A 802 -12.44 -25.31 2.07
N HIS A 803 -13.72 -25.01 2.21
CA HIS A 803 -14.30 -24.78 3.54
C HIS A 803 -14.12 -26.00 4.46
N GLN A 804 -14.36 -27.21 3.94
CA GLN A 804 -14.16 -28.44 4.69
C GLN A 804 -12.71 -28.58 5.20
N ASP A 805 -11.70 -28.31 4.36
CA ASP A 805 -10.30 -28.40 4.75
C ASP A 805 -9.94 -27.35 5.82
N TRP A 806 -10.50 -26.13 5.68
CA TRP A 806 -10.31 -25.07 6.69
C TRP A 806 -10.89 -25.49 8.04
N PHE A 807 -12.12 -26.03 8.06
CA PHE A 807 -12.75 -26.47 9.30
C PHE A 807 -12.04 -27.67 9.92
N ASP A 808 -11.63 -28.67 9.14
CA ASP A 808 -10.81 -29.77 9.67
C ASP A 808 -9.51 -29.23 10.28
N PHE A 809 -8.84 -28.30 9.59
CA PHE A 809 -7.60 -27.72 10.05
C PHE A 809 -7.74 -27.01 11.40
N ILE A 810 -8.71 -26.10 11.55
CA ILE A 810 -8.88 -25.30 12.77
C ILE A 810 -9.57 -26.07 13.90
N GLN A 811 -10.61 -26.87 13.61
CA GLN A 811 -11.38 -27.58 14.64
C GLN A 811 -10.62 -28.76 15.22
N ASN A 812 -9.84 -29.47 14.39
CA ASN A 812 -9.00 -30.59 14.83
C ASN A 812 -7.56 -30.18 15.13
N LYS A 813 -7.26 -28.87 15.12
CA LYS A 813 -5.94 -28.28 15.39
C LYS A 813 -4.80 -29.01 14.67
N ARG A 814 -4.96 -29.25 13.35
CA ARG A 814 -4.03 -30.05 12.53
C ARG A 814 -2.61 -29.49 12.43
N TYR A 815 -2.37 -28.30 12.97
CA TYR A 815 -1.09 -27.62 13.04
C TYR A 815 -0.29 -27.90 14.32
N LEU A 816 -0.85 -28.66 15.27
CA LEU A 816 -0.18 -29.08 16.51
C LEU A 816 0.55 -30.41 16.38
#